data_AF-A0A1I4YWP4-F1
#
_entry.id   AF-A0A1I4YWP4-F1
#
_cell.length_a   1.000
_cell.length_b   1.000
_cell.length_c   1.000
_cell.angle_alpha   90.00
_cell.angle_beta   90.00
_cell.angle_gamma   90.00
#
_symmetry.space_group_name_H-M   'P 1'
#
loop_
_entity.id
_entity.type
_entity.pdbx_description
1 polymer ?
#
loop_
_entity_poly.entity_id
_entity_poly.type
_entity_poly.pdbx_seq_one_letter_code
_entity_poly.pdbx_strand_id
1 'polypeptide(L)'
;MNSSDTSDAFLLPNPADHQALKDLIIPFVEACPDLHDMAYSAAQGILDKYAITDLGPDQVWWHRFNNTSVSSNTAFLFWEHYPSPIESLTLTQLVAQRFQAHDQDNADLLDSDGGFYNQDAHAPIYNETNEVKMYPSQVINDLWRINFHDRYWEKMGDFWTRHGDDYRTLAKLNFIAKALEEHDGSRLSNENLKTVLKAVAGNISWPITLDMLKAQAPAVEGLRVTPLYLGDYRASDILRIIDPQGRQILYTPGEQDAFHVFDSAHDLHWWLLGQNNHPDNRARFMAHFPLSAQQQDKDNVGLNHVIDLLYATWGHHDRSLFDQRTPDLGVDAFTYLRDSTRDRMFSDADLSLRSNGDLREKMWIGYLTVTTRLFGAMAVVGWPVALAAVGAGLANIGLNIDQAINGANANERKAGVLGAIFASLDTVFNALALGGSVELTEVQDAALEFSPQANLAAEDLPAYTATQPRIALAAPGHHYVSEAEDLLAPFQTNEVFDGLEVSSTEGKYRNVYLPEAGGAYIKVNDDFYLVRYVNEMQTWAIIDPANPFSFQRSVPVRLNAEGEWESLTRPGLYGGGKIFDKLPWGRSATPLPDVDSAPTPYDVPLELRDELQPMARGTLSERALDDQFVDITGSESALTTFKALRRTLYRDAEAFFARTTLAPKPAVPVFGPGSTPKDIIKRLLKDTQKLVIGENHASIGSKQFLIENMEPLAKQRVKTLYMEHLLTDFHQADLDLFNRDGVLSDSLESYLKNLDKGHGTDPTTRFTFLELVKSAQKNHIRVQAIDCAASYRSTGILGASANYRQKVMNYFAKTVIEADQAARGAHHWVTLVGDSHATTWDNVPGISELEGGIGLRVESSPPGGTTQIEVDPGRLAQLPDGLGTALVKNDLRLQLALPPALIREQAIGAALDKPGMLTLEQTGSQIELIHRSRDGSLVHTPIHKDGAGLYVIRPQWGSLSNRRFAKLADLAEALDRIGLNRVRVP
;
A
#
# COMPACT_ATOMS: atom_id res chain seq x y z
N MET A 1 -61.09 -23.54 4.93
CA MET A 1 -61.03 -22.16 4.45
C MET A 1 -59.58 -21.71 4.58
N ASN A 2 -59.02 -21.25 3.47
CA ASN A 2 -57.60 -21.27 3.15
C ASN A 2 -56.76 -20.30 4.01
N SER A 3 -55.67 -20.82 4.56
CA SER A 3 -54.48 -20.04 4.93
C SER A 3 -53.69 -19.82 3.64
N SER A 4 -53.59 -18.57 3.19
CA SER A 4 -52.69 -18.17 2.12
C SER A 4 -51.29 -17.96 2.71
N ASP A 5 -50.48 -19.02 2.70
CA ASP A 5 -49.02 -18.89 2.74
C ASP A 5 -48.55 -18.45 1.34
N THR A 6 -48.34 -17.15 1.15
CA THR A 6 -47.44 -16.66 0.10
C THR A 6 -46.02 -16.84 0.60
N SER A 7 -45.42 -17.96 0.22
CA SER A 7 -43.97 -18.13 0.25
C SER A 7 -43.37 -17.28 -0.86
N ASP A 8 -42.82 -16.12 -0.51
CA ASP A 8 -41.88 -15.43 -1.40
C ASP A 8 -40.62 -16.30 -1.52
N ALA A 9 -40.62 -17.15 -2.54
CA ALA A 9 -39.46 -17.90 -2.93
C ALA A 9 -38.40 -16.91 -3.43
N PHE A 10 -37.36 -16.67 -2.61
CA PHE A 10 -36.19 -15.89 -3.01
C PHE A 10 -35.63 -16.44 -4.33
N LEU A 11 -35.74 -15.66 -5.41
CA LEU A 11 -35.31 -16.03 -6.75
C LEU A 11 -33.78 -16.12 -6.77
N LEU A 12 -33.24 -17.28 -7.16
CA LEU A 12 -31.79 -17.47 -7.31
C LEU A 12 -31.29 -16.83 -8.62
N PRO A 13 -30.03 -16.38 -8.71
CA PRO A 13 -29.42 -15.94 -9.96
C PRO A 13 -29.42 -17.06 -10.98
N ASN A 14 -29.65 -16.72 -12.24
CA ASN A 14 -29.64 -17.67 -13.34
C ASN A 14 -28.18 -18.11 -13.65
N PRO A 15 -27.85 -19.41 -13.58
CA PRO A 15 -26.52 -19.90 -13.94
C PRO A 15 -26.11 -19.58 -15.38
N ALA A 16 -27.07 -19.43 -16.30
CA ALA A 16 -26.79 -19.04 -17.68
C ALA A 16 -26.30 -17.59 -17.80
N ASP A 17 -26.84 -16.66 -17.01
CA ASP A 17 -26.38 -15.26 -16.97
C ASP A 17 -24.97 -15.17 -16.36
N HIS A 18 -24.68 -15.96 -15.32
CA HIS A 18 -23.34 -16.07 -14.74
C HIS A 18 -22.33 -16.57 -15.79
N GLN A 19 -22.68 -17.65 -16.51
CA GLN A 19 -21.79 -18.19 -17.55
C GLN A 19 -21.62 -17.22 -18.72
N ALA A 20 -22.69 -16.55 -19.16
CA ALA A 20 -22.61 -15.57 -20.24
C ALA A 20 -21.70 -14.36 -19.89
N LEU A 21 -21.68 -13.93 -18.63
CA LEU A 21 -20.73 -12.92 -18.15
C LEU A 21 -19.29 -13.46 -18.14
N LYS A 22 -19.07 -14.72 -17.73
CA LYS A 22 -17.74 -15.35 -17.82
C LYS A 22 -17.22 -15.43 -19.26
N ASP A 23 -18.11 -15.79 -20.19
CA ASP A 23 -17.79 -15.90 -21.62
C ASP A 23 -17.47 -14.53 -22.27
N LEU A 24 -17.93 -13.43 -21.65
CA LEU A 24 -17.62 -12.05 -22.06
C LEU A 24 -16.25 -11.57 -21.54
N ILE A 25 -15.87 -11.97 -20.33
CA ILE A 25 -14.67 -11.47 -19.63
C ILE A 25 -13.37 -11.89 -20.31
N ILE A 26 -13.24 -13.16 -20.73
CA ILE A 26 -11.96 -13.67 -21.27
C ILE A 26 -11.60 -12.98 -22.60
N PRO A 27 -12.48 -12.93 -23.62
CA PRO A 27 -12.17 -12.25 -24.88
C PRO A 27 -11.88 -10.77 -24.69
N PHE A 28 -12.58 -10.11 -23.75
CA PHE A 28 -12.35 -8.71 -23.39
C PHE A 28 -10.91 -8.47 -22.90
N VAL A 29 -10.44 -9.28 -21.94
CA VAL A 29 -9.08 -9.14 -21.39
C VAL A 29 -8.01 -9.53 -22.40
N GLU A 30 -8.24 -10.55 -23.23
CA GLU A 30 -7.29 -10.96 -24.27
C GLU A 30 -7.13 -9.92 -25.39
N ALA A 31 -8.21 -9.26 -25.78
CA ALA A 31 -8.21 -8.27 -26.86
C ALA A 31 -7.58 -6.93 -26.46
N CYS A 32 -7.40 -6.70 -25.16
CA CYS A 32 -6.88 -5.46 -24.62
C CYS A 32 -5.48 -5.06 -25.19
N PRO A 33 -5.26 -3.77 -25.51
CA PRO A 33 -3.93 -3.20 -25.79
C PRO A 33 -3.03 -3.08 -24.54
N ASP A 34 -2.01 -3.95 -24.42
CA ASP A 34 -0.90 -3.81 -23.47
C ASP A 34 0.28 -3.10 -24.15
N LEU A 35 0.56 -1.85 -23.73
CA LEU A 35 1.61 -1.02 -24.33
C LEU A 35 3.00 -1.66 -24.18
N HIS A 36 3.30 -2.19 -22.99
CA HIS A 36 4.58 -2.79 -22.69
C HIS A 36 4.78 -4.03 -23.56
N ASP A 37 3.79 -4.92 -23.65
CA ASP A 37 3.87 -6.14 -24.46
C ASP A 37 4.07 -5.82 -25.96
N MET A 38 3.37 -4.79 -26.46
CA MET A 38 3.53 -4.33 -27.83
C MET A 38 4.92 -3.73 -28.09
N ALA A 39 5.43 -2.91 -27.16
CA ALA A 39 6.76 -2.32 -27.26
C ALA A 39 7.86 -3.38 -27.13
N TYR A 40 7.70 -4.32 -26.21
CA TYR A 40 8.59 -5.46 -26.01
C TYR A 40 8.66 -6.31 -27.27
N SER A 41 7.51 -6.63 -27.87
CA SER A 41 7.45 -7.38 -29.14
C SER A 41 8.13 -6.64 -30.29
N ALA A 42 7.96 -5.31 -30.37
CA ALA A 42 8.64 -4.49 -31.36
C ALA A 42 10.15 -4.41 -31.12
N ALA A 43 10.60 -4.29 -29.86
CA ALA A 43 11.99 -4.30 -29.45
C ALA A 43 12.65 -5.66 -29.70
N GLN A 44 11.93 -6.77 -29.44
CA GLN A 44 12.39 -8.12 -29.77
C GLN A 44 12.66 -8.25 -31.28
N GLY A 45 11.78 -7.70 -32.12
CA GLY A 45 12.02 -7.65 -33.57
C GLY A 45 13.28 -6.86 -33.97
N ILE A 46 13.68 -5.86 -33.18
CA ILE A 46 14.97 -5.17 -33.36
C ILE A 46 16.10 -6.12 -32.98
N LEU A 47 16.08 -6.74 -31.79
CA LEU A 47 17.11 -7.68 -31.36
C LEU A 47 17.30 -8.84 -32.35
N ASP A 48 16.20 -9.42 -32.85
CA ASP A 48 16.21 -10.51 -33.83
C ASP A 48 16.91 -10.07 -35.13
N LYS A 49 16.69 -8.83 -35.58
CA LYS A 49 17.36 -8.26 -36.77
C LYS A 49 18.87 -8.17 -36.59
N TYR A 50 19.34 -7.86 -35.39
CA TYR A 50 20.77 -7.81 -35.05
C TYR A 50 21.33 -9.16 -34.57
N ALA A 51 20.54 -10.24 -34.66
CA ALA A 51 20.90 -11.60 -34.22
C ALA A 51 21.31 -11.68 -32.73
N ILE A 52 20.70 -10.84 -31.88
CA ILE A 52 20.83 -10.89 -30.42
C ILE A 52 19.72 -11.81 -29.88
N THR A 53 20.07 -13.04 -29.50
CA THR A 53 19.09 -14.09 -29.12
C THR A 53 19.18 -14.50 -27.65
N ASP A 54 20.21 -14.06 -26.95
CA ASP A 54 20.53 -14.42 -25.57
C ASP A 54 20.08 -13.39 -24.52
N LEU A 55 19.63 -12.22 -24.97
CA LEU A 55 19.13 -11.13 -24.12
C LEU A 55 17.70 -10.76 -24.50
N GLY A 56 16.86 -10.50 -23.50
CA GLY A 56 15.55 -9.89 -23.71
C GLY A 56 15.61 -8.37 -23.88
N PRO A 57 14.62 -7.73 -24.54
CA PRO A 57 14.51 -6.28 -24.66
C PRO A 57 14.66 -5.46 -23.37
N ASP A 58 14.16 -5.94 -22.24
CA ASP A 58 14.29 -5.26 -20.93
C ASP A 58 15.66 -5.47 -20.27
N GLN A 59 16.49 -6.34 -20.84
CA GLN A 59 17.87 -6.57 -20.39
C GLN A 59 18.88 -5.80 -21.25
N VAL A 60 18.42 -5.10 -22.28
CA VAL A 60 19.26 -4.27 -23.16
C VAL A 60 18.94 -2.81 -22.88
N TRP A 61 19.96 -2.03 -22.56
CA TRP A 61 19.86 -0.64 -22.12
C TRP A 61 20.55 0.29 -23.10
N TRP A 62 19.85 1.30 -23.57
CA TRP A 62 20.42 2.49 -24.20
C TRP A 62 20.91 3.45 -23.12
N HIS A 63 22.20 3.80 -23.18
CA HIS A 63 22.82 4.79 -22.30
C HIS A 63 23.39 5.94 -23.11
N ARG A 64 23.07 7.18 -22.72
CA ARG A 64 23.70 8.40 -23.25
C ARG A 64 24.66 9.01 -22.23
N PHE A 65 25.78 9.53 -22.71
CA PHE A 65 26.81 10.16 -21.90
C PHE A 65 27.08 11.57 -22.39
N ASN A 66 27.38 12.51 -21.49
CA ASN A 66 27.57 13.91 -21.87
C ASN A 66 29.03 14.36 -21.95
N ASN A 67 30.03 13.74 -21.27
CA ASN A 67 31.43 14.22 -21.30
C ASN A 67 32.52 13.29 -20.71
N THR A 68 32.32 11.97 -20.60
CA THR A 68 33.36 11.06 -20.08
C THR A 68 33.46 9.78 -20.91
N SER A 69 34.03 9.91 -22.11
CA SER A 69 34.37 8.80 -22.99
C SER A 69 35.88 8.75 -23.20
N VAL A 70 36.49 7.58 -23.05
CA VAL A 70 37.89 7.34 -23.46
C VAL A 70 37.91 6.43 -24.68
N SER A 71 38.84 6.69 -25.60
CA SER A 71 38.99 5.84 -26.78
C SER A 71 39.41 4.43 -26.37
N SER A 72 38.78 3.43 -26.94
CA SER A 72 39.09 2.02 -26.72
C SER A 72 39.30 1.30 -28.05
N ASN A 73 40.31 0.43 -28.09
CA ASN A 73 40.58 -0.39 -29.26
C ASN A 73 39.87 -1.75 -29.20
N THR A 74 39.12 -2.01 -28.12
CA THR A 74 38.44 -3.28 -27.85
C THR A 74 36.92 -3.15 -27.83
N ALA A 75 36.38 -2.01 -27.43
CA ALA A 75 34.95 -1.72 -27.48
C ALA A 75 34.43 -1.63 -28.94
N PHE A 76 33.21 -2.11 -29.16
CA PHE A 76 32.52 -2.17 -30.45
C PHE A 76 32.36 -0.80 -31.12
N LEU A 77 32.03 0.23 -30.33
CA LEU A 77 31.91 1.62 -30.80
C LEU A 77 33.23 2.41 -30.63
N PHE A 78 34.32 1.75 -30.22
CA PHE A 78 35.62 2.36 -29.93
C PHE A 78 35.64 3.37 -28.76
N TRP A 79 34.62 3.35 -27.91
CA TRP A 79 34.49 4.22 -26.74
C TRP A 79 34.21 3.40 -25.47
N GLU A 80 34.81 3.84 -24.36
CA GLU A 80 34.50 3.38 -23.00
C GLU A 80 33.95 4.56 -22.20
N HIS A 81 32.84 4.34 -21.47
CA HIS A 81 32.17 5.39 -20.70
C HIS A 81 32.16 5.11 -19.19
N TYR A 82 32.18 6.17 -18.39
CA TYR A 82 32.23 6.12 -16.91
C TYR A 82 31.16 7.01 -16.25
N PRO A 83 30.86 6.76 -14.96
CA PRO A 83 30.02 5.68 -14.44
C PRO A 83 28.52 6.05 -14.44
N SER A 84 28.15 7.29 -14.78
CA SER A 84 26.76 7.75 -14.69
C SER A 84 26.28 8.28 -16.03
N PRO A 85 25.44 7.52 -16.76
CA PRO A 85 24.78 8.04 -17.95
C PRO A 85 23.84 9.18 -17.58
N ILE A 86 23.64 10.12 -18.51
CA ILE A 86 22.66 11.21 -18.37
C ILE A 86 21.25 10.79 -18.81
N GLU A 87 21.15 9.69 -19.55
CA GLU A 87 19.91 9.08 -20.02
C GLU A 87 20.13 7.56 -20.05
N SER A 88 19.18 6.80 -19.50
CA SER A 88 19.23 5.35 -19.45
C SER A 88 17.83 4.81 -19.68
N LEU A 89 17.63 4.04 -20.75
CA LEU A 89 16.34 3.45 -21.13
C LEU A 89 16.54 1.99 -21.52
N THR A 90 15.65 1.09 -21.12
CA THR A 90 15.62 -0.25 -21.74
C THR A 90 15.25 -0.14 -23.22
N LEU A 91 15.57 -1.16 -24.03
CA LEU A 91 15.21 -1.16 -25.45
C LEU A 91 13.69 -1.09 -25.64
N THR A 92 12.93 -1.73 -24.76
CA THR A 92 11.46 -1.63 -24.69
C THR A 92 11.02 -0.18 -24.45
N GLN A 93 11.62 0.51 -23.47
CA GLN A 93 11.35 1.92 -23.19
C GLN A 93 11.72 2.83 -24.36
N LEU A 94 12.86 2.56 -25.01
CA LEU A 94 13.32 3.31 -26.18
C LEU A 94 12.38 3.15 -27.38
N VAL A 95 11.75 1.98 -27.56
CA VAL A 95 10.72 1.80 -28.60
C VAL A 95 9.54 2.74 -28.40
N ALA A 96 9.07 2.90 -27.16
CA ALA A 96 7.94 3.77 -26.84
C ALA A 96 8.31 5.27 -26.85
N GLN A 97 9.42 5.64 -26.22
CA GLN A 97 9.83 7.04 -26.01
C GLN A 97 10.57 7.64 -27.20
N ARG A 98 11.23 6.81 -28.02
CA ARG A 98 12.16 7.18 -29.10
C ARG A 98 13.40 7.92 -28.61
N PHE A 99 14.37 8.04 -29.51
CA PHE A 99 15.49 8.98 -29.36
C PHE A 99 14.98 10.44 -29.34
N GLN A 100 15.85 11.36 -28.93
CA GLN A 100 15.53 12.78 -28.88
C GLN A 100 15.36 13.35 -30.30
N ALA A 101 14.58 14.43 -30.42
CA ALA A 101 14.30 15.03 -31.73
C ALA A 101 15.58 15.49 -32.45
N HIS A 102 16.58 16.00 -31.72
CA HIS A 102 17.84 16.45 -32.29
C HIS A 102 18.74 15.29 -32.81
N ASP A 103 18.55 14.07 -32.30
CA ASP A 103 19.29 12.88 -32.76
C ASP A 103 18.87 12.46 -34.17
N GLN A 104 17.70 12.91 -34.63
CA GLN A 104 17.16 12.55 -35.93
C GLN A 104 17.98 13.15 -37.07
N ASP A 105 18.43 14.39 -36.89
CA ASP A 105 19.24 15.11 -37.86
C ASP A 105 20.74 14.79 -37.69
N ASN A 106 21.13 14.16 -36.58
CA ASN A 106 22.51 13.87 -36.20
C ASN A 106 22.69 12.41 -35.75
N ALA A 107 22.09 11.47 -36.47
CA ALA A 107 22.08 10.05 -36.10
C ALA A 107 23.50 9.45 -36.02
N ASP A 108 24.48 10.04 -36.72
CA ASP A 108 25.89 9.68 -36.67
C ASP A 108 26.55 10.02 -35.32
N LEU A 109 26.07 11.06 -34.64
CA LEU A 109 26.58 11.44 -33.31
C LEU A 109 26.15 10.44 -32.22
N LEU A 110 25.04 9.73 -32.41
CA LEU A 110 24.56 8.74 -31.44
C LEU A 110 25.57 7.61 -31.17
N ASP A 111 26.36 7.22 -32.17
CA ASP A 111 27.39 6.19 -32.02
C ASP A 111 28.57 6.67 -31.16
N SER A 112 28.71 7.99 -30.97
CA SER A 112 29.71 8.64 -30.11
C SER A 112 29.13 9.03 -28.75
N ASP A 113 27.86 9.43 -28.71
CA ASP A 113 27.19 9.98 -27.54
C ASP A 113 26.61 8.89 -26.62
N GLY A 114 26.60 7.63 -27.06
CA GLY A 114 26.07 6.52 -26.28
C GLY A 114 26.28 5.14 -26.88
N GLY A 115 25.66 4.14 -26.26
CA GLY A 115 25.72 2.75 -26.69
C GLY A 115 24.64 1.88 -26.05
N PHE A 116 24.55 0.63 -26.53
CA PHE A 116 23.68 -0.38 -25.93
C PHE A 116 24.47 -1.32 -25.03
N TYR A 117 23.93 -1.64 -23.86
CA TYR A 117 24.60 -2.45 -22.84
C TYR A 117 23.64 -3.43 -22.16
N ASN A 118 24.17 -4.48 -21.54
CA ASN A 118 23.38 -5.47 -20.80
C ASN A 118 23.33 -5.21 -19.27
N GLN A 119 23.74 -4.01 -18.85
CA GLN A 119 23.68 -3.53 -17.47
C GLN A 119 22.96 -2.18 -17.42
N ASP A 120 22.31 -1.91 -16.29
CA ASP A 120 21.58 -0.67 -16.02
C ASP A 120 22.53 0.53 -15.77
N ALA A 121 21.96 1.68 -15.38
CA ALA A 121 22.67 2.93 -15.13
C ALA A 121 23.69 2.89 -13.98
N HIS A 122 23.73 1.81 -13.18
CA HIS A 122 24.61 1.68 -12.01
C HIS A 122 25.89 0.90 -12.28
N ALA A 123 26.15 0.51 -13.53
CA ALA A 123 27.40 -0.15 -13.88
C ALA A 123 28.60 0.78 -13.64
N PRO A 124 29.72 0.26 -13.09
CA PRO A 124 30.90 1.09 -12.81
C PRO A 124 31.60 1.58 -14.09
N ILE A 125 31.44 0.86 -15.20
CA ILE A 125 32.01 1.18 -16.51
C ILE A 125 31.16 0.55 -17.61
N TYR A 126 31.11 1.21 -18.77
CA TYR A 126 30.43 0.71 -19.97
C TYR A 126 31.47 0.53 -21.09
N ASN A 127 31.75 -0.73 -21.44
CA ASN A 127 32.82 -1.12 -22.36
C ASN A 127 32.56 -2.49 -23.03
N GLU A 128 33.59 -3.12 -23.61
CA GLU A 128 33.47 -4.41 -24.30
C GLU A 128 32.96 -5.57 -23.42
N THR A 129 32.95 -5.41 -22.09
CA THR A 129 32.52 -6.47 -21.16
C THR A 129 31.01 -6.52 -20.96
N ASN A 130 30.30 -5.43 -21.25
CA ASN A 130 28.85 -5.31 -21.09
C ASN A 130 28.15 -4.70 -22.31
N GLU A 131 28.86 -4.42 -23.40
CA GLU A 131 28.27 -3.92 -24.65
C GLU A 131 27.32 -4.93 -25.31
N VAL A 132 26.28 -4.40 -25.94
CA VAL A 132 25.40 -5.11 -26.86
C VAL A 132 25.67 -4.54 -28.25
N LYS A 133 26.11 -5.40 -29.17
CA LYS A 133 26.69 -5.00 -30.47
C LYS A 133 25.63 -4.54 -31.47
N MET A 134 25.09 -3.35 -31.22
CA MET A 134 24.14 -2.64 -32.07
C MET A 134 24.60 -1.20 -32.22
N TYR A 135 24.59 -0.68 -33.45
CA TYR A 135 24.88 0.73 -33.69
C TYR A 135 23.64 1.58 -33.38
N PRO A 136 23.69 2.52 -32.42
CA PRO A 136 22.62 3.50 -32.19
C PRO A 136 22.10 4.18 -33.46
N SER A 137 23.01 4.56 -34.36
CA SER A 137 22.71 5.16 -35.67
C SER A 137 21.90 4.24 -36.60
N GLN A 138 21.95 2.92 -36.40
CA GLN A 138 21.14 1.95 -37.15
C GLN A 138 19.81 1.64 -36.43
N VAL A 139 19.83 1.58 -35.10
CA VAL A 139 18.62 1.33 -34.29
C VAL A 139 17.61 2.48 -34.45
N ILE A 140 18.06 3.75 -34.51
CA ILE A 140 17.15 4.87 -34.79
C ILE A 140 16.40 4.70 -36.12
N ASN A 141 17.07 4.19 -37.17
CA ASN A 141 16.45 3.90 -38.46
C ASN A 141 15.41 2.76 -38.39
N ASP A 142 15.64 1.77 -37.53
CA ASP A 142 14.68 0.70 -37.28
C ASP A 142 13.45 1.19 -36.51
N LEU A 143 13.66 2.04 -35.51
CA LEU A 143 12.60 2.70 -34.77
C LEU A 143 11.70 3.55 -35.68
N TRP A 144 12.26 4.25 -36.67
CA TRP A 144 11.48 4.98 -37.69
C TRP A 144 10.57 4.09 -38.52
N ARG A 145 11.06 2.90 -38.91
CA ARG A 145 10.28 1.94 -39.71
C ARG A 145 9.14 1.34 -38.91
N ILE A 146 9.30 1.23 -37.60
CA ILE A 146 8.26 0.80 -36.68
C ILE A 146 7.38 2.01 -36.43
N ASN A 147 6.22 2.14 -37.07
CA ASN A 147 5.27 3.19 -36.68
C ASN A 147 4.53 2.77 -35.40
N PHE A 148 5.22 2.84 -34.25
CA PHE A 148 4.76 2.25 -32.99
C PHE A 148 3.51 2.96 -32.45
N HIS A 149 3.52 4.30 -32.47
CA HIS A 149 2.37 5.12 -32.11
C HIS A 149 1.12 4.68 -32.86
N ASP A 150 1.15 4.67 -34.20
CA ASP A 150 -0.03 4.36 -35.01
C ASP A 150 -0.49 2.91 -34.84
N ARG A 151 0.44 1.97 -34.62
CA ARG A 151 0.11 0.57 -34.30
C ARG A 151 -0.63 0.46 -32.98
N TYR A 152 -0.17 1.17 -31.95
CA TYR A 152 -0.84 1.19 -30.65
C TYR A 152 -2.21 1.88 -30.75
N TRP A 153 -2.28 2.99 -31.49
CA TRP A 153 -3.50 3.72 -31.78
C TRP A 153 -4.57 2.86 -32.48
N GLU A 154 -4.16 2.15 -33.54
CA GLU A 154 -5.03 1.23 -34.29
C GLU A 154 -5.53 0.10 -33.39
N LYS A 155 -4.64 -0.51 -32.59
CA LYS A 155 -5.01 -1.56 -31.64
C LYS A 155 -6.02 -1.08 -30.59
N MET A 156 -5.85 0.13 -30.06
CA MET A 156 -6.82 0.77 -29.15
C MET A 156 -8.15 1.05 -29.85
N GLY A 157 -8.13 1.58 -31.08
CA GLY A 157 -9.34 1.84 -31.86
C GLY A 157 -10.15 0.58 -32.13
N ASP A 158 -9.45 -0.49 -32.51
CA ASP A 158 -10.01 -1.82 -32.71
C ASP A 158 -10.63 -2.39 -31.42
N PHE A 159 -9.92 -2.26 -30.30
CA PHE A 159 -10.42 -2.68 -28.99
C PHE A 159 -11.70 -1.94 -28.62
N TRP A 160 -11.70 -0.62 -28.62
CA TRP A 160 -12.86 0.18 -28.22
C TRP A 160 -14.06 0.00 -29.16
N THR A 161 -13.81 -0.24 -30.45
CA THR A 161 -14.87 -0.55 -31.42
C THR A 161 -15.54 -1.90 -31.15
N ARG A 162 -14.77 -2.92 -30.75
CA ARG A 162 -15.28 -4.29 -30.53
C ARG A 162 -15.79 -4.53 -29.11
N HIS A 163 -15.17 -3.88 -28.12
CA HIS A 163 -15.31 -4.18 -26.69
C HIS A 163 -15.77 -3.00 -25.84
N GLY A 164 -16.11 -1.85 -26.45
CA GLY A 164 -16.59 -0.68 -25.69
C GLY A 164 -17.88 -0.96 -24.89
N ASP A 165 -18.80 -1.74 -25.43
CA ASP A 165 -20.02 -2.14 -24.70
C ASP A 165 -19.75 -3.21 -23.63
N ASP A 166 -18.76 -4.08 -23.85
CA ASP A 166 -18.28 -5.03 -22.84
C ASP A 166 -17.69 -4.27 -21.65
N TYR A 167 -16.86 -3.25 -21.90
CA TYR A 167 -16.33 -2.36 -20.87
C TYR A 167 -17.47 -1.71 -20.05
N ARG A 168 -18.50 -1.17 -20.72
CA ARG A 168 -19.66 -0.56 -20.03
C ARG A 168 -20.32 -1.56 -19.08
N THR A 169 -20.53 -2.78 -19.57
CA THR A 169 -21.17 -3.87 -18.81
C THR A 169 -20.34 -4.24 -17.58
N LEU A 170 -19.02 -4.38 -17.75
CA LEU A 170 -18.10 -4.74 -16.67
C LEU A 170 -17.89 -3.60 -15.66
N ALA A 171 -17.85 -2.35 -16.11
CA ALA A 171 -17.78 -1.20 -15.21
C ALA A 171 -19.04 -1.08 -14.33
N LYS A 172 -20.22 -1.35 -14.91
CA LYS A 172 -21.48 -1.41 -14.17
C LYS A 172 -21.51 -2.56 -13.16
N LEU A 173 -21.03 -3.75 -13.56
CA LEU A 173 -20.87 -4.89 -12.67
C LEU A 173 -19.96 -4.55 -11.48
N ASN A 174 -18.79 -3.96 -11.74
CA ASN A 174 -17.83 -3.58 -10.70
C ASN A 174 -18.40 -2.53 -9.74
N PHE A 175 -19.07 -1.49 -10.26
CA PHE A 175 -19.73 -0.48 -9.43
C PHE A 175 -20.74 -1.11 -8.45
N ILE A 176 -21.61 -1.99 -8.94
CA ILE A 176 -22.61 -2.68 -8.11
C ILE A 176 -21.91 -3.58 -7.08
N ALA A 177 -20.90 -4.35 -7.51
CA ALA A 177 -20.11 -5.21 -6.63
C ALA A 177 -19.50 -4.43 -5.47
N LYS A 178 -18.88 -3.27 -5.78
CA LYS A 178 -18.26 -2.41 -4.78
C LYS A 178 -19.27 -1.74 -3.86
N ALA A 179 -20.41 -1.31 -4.38
CA ALA A 179 -21.45 -0.71 -3.56
C ALA A 179 -22.01 -1.72 -2.53
N LEU A 180 -22.21 -2.98 -2.95
CA LEU A 180 -22.61 -4.07 -2.06
C LEU A 180 -21.53 -4.43 -1.05
N GLU A 181 -20.27 -4.58 -1.49
CA GLU A 181 -19.12 -4.88 -0.60
C GLU A 181 -18.95 -3.83 0.50
N GLU A 182 -19.12 -2.54 0.17
CA GLU A 182 -18.98 -1.46 1.13
C GLU A 182 -20.19 -1.30 2.06
N HIS A 183 -21.39 -1.66 1.61
CA HIS A 183 -22.55 -1.76 2.50
C HIS A 183 -22.35 -2.89 3.52
N ASP A 184 -21.96 -4.09 3.08
CA ASP A 184 -21.66 -5.20 3.98
C ASP A 184 -20.58 -4.84 5.01
N GLY A 185 -19.60 -4.03 4.58
CA GLY A 185 -18.54 -3.48 5.42
C GLY A 185 -18.99 -2.34 6.36
N SER A 186 -20.26 -1.94 6.33
CA SER A 186 -20.82 -0.78 7.04
C SER A 186 -20.16 0.58 6.69
N ARG A 187 -19.48 0.67 5.54
CA ARG A 187 -18.93 1.94 5.02
C ARG A 187 -20.00 2.72 4.26
N LEU A 188 -20.84 2.03 3.52
CA LEU A 188 -21.98 2.61 2.83
C LEU A 188 -23.27 2.26 3.59
N SER A 189 -23.99 3.27 4.09
CA SER A 189 -25.30 3.03 4.71
C SER A 189 -26.31 2.49 3.69
N ASN A 190 -27.38 1.83 4.15
CA ASN A 190 -28.45 1.37 3.25
C ASN A 190 -29.05 2.53 2.42
N GLU A 191 -29.21 3.71 3.03
CA GLU A 191 -29.71 4.90 2.32
C GLU A 191 -28.73 5.37 1.23
N ASN A 192 -27.44 5.37 1.52
CA ASN A 192 -26.43 5.76 0.55
C ASN A 192 -26.28 4.69 -0.55
N LEU A 193 -26.40 3.40 -0.24
CA LEU A 193 -26.45 2.31 -1.23
C LEU A 193 -27.60 2.53 -2.19
N LYS A 194 -28.81 2.77 -1.67
CA LYS A 194 -29.99 3.08 -2.50
C LYS A 194 -29.75 4.31 -3.36
N THR A 195 -29.15 5.36 -2.80
CA THR A 195 -28.85 6.60 -3.52
C THR A 195 -27.91 6.35 -4.69
N VAL A 196 -26.79 5.65 -4.48
CA VAL A 196 -25.81 5.39 -5.55
C VAL A 196 -26.36 4.45 -6.61
N LEU A 197 -27.07 3.39 -6.21
CA LEU A 197 -27.67 2.46 -7.17
C LEU A 197 -28.76 3.13 -7.98
N LYS A 198 -29.64 3.96 -7.38
CA LYS A 198 -30.63 4.72 -8.14
C LYS A 198 -29.99 5.73 -9.09
N ALA A 199 -28.92 6.41 -8.68
CA ALA A 199 -28.29 7.46 -9.46
C ALA A 199 -27.72 6.95 -10.80
N VAL A 200 -27.14 5.74 -10.83
CA VAL A 200 -26.43 5.23 -12.01
C VAL A 200 -26.86 3.85 -12.50
N ALA A 201 -27.59 3.09 -11.69
CA ALA A 201 -27.97 1.70 -11.95
C ALA A 201 -29.44 1.41 -11.58
N GLY A 202 -30.33 2.42 -11.69
CA GLY A 202 -31.73 2.31 -11.24
C GLY A 202 -32.58 1.29 -11.99
N ASN A 203 -32.08 0.74 -13.09
CA ASN A 203 -32.72 -0.33 -13.86
C ASN A 203 -32.38 -1.74 -13.33
N ILE A 204 -31.49 -1.86 -12.35
CA ILE A 204 -31.07 -3.13 -11.78
C ILE A 204 -32.11 -3.60 -10.75
N SER A 205 -32.52 -4.86 -10.89
CA SER A 205 -33.37 -5.57 -9.94
C SER A 205 -32.80 -6.94 -9.64
N TRP A 206 -33.21 -7.54 -8.53
CA TRP A 206 -32.85 -8.92 -8.21
C TRP A 206 -33.83 -9.92 -8.86
N PRO A 207 -33.37 -11.02 -9.49
CA PRO A 207 -31.97 -11.38 -9.77
C PRO A 207 -31.38 -10.56 -10.94
N ILE A 208 -30.08 -10.27 -10.85
CA ILE A 208 -29.34 -9.50 -11.87
C ILE A 208 -29.13 -10.35 -13.11
N THR A 209 -29.42 -9.79 -14.29
CA THR A 209 -29.21 -10.42 -15.60
C THR A 209 -28.21 -9.67 -16.47
N LEU A 210 -27.66 -10.33 -17.48
CA LEU A 210 -26.75 -9.68 -18.43
C LEU A 210 -27.43 -8.51 -19.17
N ASP A 211 -28.71 -8.66 -19.51
CA ASP A 211 -29.47 -7.60 -20.20
C ASP A 211 -29.63 -6.35 -19.32
N MET A 212 -29.82 -6.51 -18.00
CA MET A 212 -29.86 -5.39 -17.06
C MET A 212 -28.52 -4.64 -16.97
N LEU A 213 -27.40 -5.38 -17.03
CA LEU A 213 -26.05 -4.81 -17.04
C LEU A 213 -25.74 -4.10 -18.36
N LYS A 214 -26.23 -4.64 -19.49
CA LYS A 214 -26.08 -4.02 -20.82
C LYS A 214 -26.96 -2.79 -21.01
N ALA A 215 -28.13 -2.76 -20.42
CA ALA A 215 -29.07 -1.65 -20.56
C ALA A 215 -28.51 -0.35 -19.95
N GLN A 216 -28.71 0.75 -20.67
CA GLN A 216 -28.42 2.10 -20.19
C GLN A 216 -29.45 2.53 -19.14
N ALA A 217 -29.00 3.24 -18.11
CA ALA A 217 -29.85 3.81 -17.07
C ALA A 217 -29.64 5.34 -17.00
N PRO A 218 -30.63 6.15 -17.39
CA PRO A 218 -30.54 7.59 -17.16
C PRO A 218 -30.60 7.89 -15.65
N ALA A 219 -30.01 9.03 -15.25
CA ALA A 219 -30.13 9.51 -13.88
C ALA A 219 -31.59 9.77 -13.50
N VAL A 220 -31.97 9.40 -12.28
CA VAL A 220 -33.32 9.59 -11.74
C VAL A 220 -33.53 11.07 -11.38
N GLU A 221 -34.75 11.57 -11.62
CA GLU A 221 -35.14 12.96 -11.32
C GLU A 221 -34.85 13.32 -9.85
N GLY A 222 -34.06 14.37 -9.63
CA GLY A 222 -33.61 14.83 -8.31
C GLY A 222 -32.19 14.40 -7.92
N LEU A 223 -31.62 13.37 -8.54
CA LEU A 223 -30.20 12.99 -8.33
C LEU A 223 -29.35 13.50 -9.49
N ARG A 224 -28.25 14.18 -9.15
CA ARG A 224 -27.34 14.78 -10.13
C ARG A 224 -26.05 13.96 -10.20
N VAL A 225 -25.63 13.59 -11.41
CA VAL A 225 -24.36 12.87 -11.62
C VAL A 225 -23.45 13.70 -12.53
N THR A 226 -22.22 13.94 -12.08
CA THR A 226 -21.18 14.73 -12.76
C THR A 226 -19.83 14.07 -12.54
N PRO A 227 -18.82 14.21 -13.43
CA PRO A 227 -17.46 13.85 -13.06
C PRO A 227 -16.95 14.79 -11.96
N LEU A 228 -15.89 14.37 -11.26
CA LEU A 228 -15.14 15.26 -10.37
C LEU A 228 -14.38 16.30 -11.21
N TYR A 229 -14.52 17.57 -10.82
CA TYR A 229 -13.74 18.69 -11.34
C TYR A 229 -12.89 19.30 -10.23
N LEU A 230 -11.67 19.72 -10.57
CA LEU A 230 -10.80 20.56 -9.76
C LEU A 230 -10.34 21.74 -10.62
N GLY A 231 -10.92 22.92 -10.40
CA GLY A 231 -10.83 24.01 -11.37
C GLY A 231 -11.36 23.57 -12.73
N ASP A 232 -10.57 23.76 -13.78
CA ASP A 232 -10.92 23.33 -15.15
C ASP A 232 -10.51 21.89 -15.47
N TYR A 233 -9.86 21.18 -14.54
CA TYR A 233 -9.43 19.80 -14.76
C TYR A 233 -10.51 18.80 -14.40
N ARG A 234 -10.75 17.86 -15.32
CA ARG A 234 -11.78 16.83 -15.20
C ARG A 234 -11.15 15.47 -14.93
N ALA A 235 -11.63 14.78 -13.89
CA ALA A 235 -11.27 13.38 -13.67
C ALA A 235 -11.85 12.49 -14.78
N SER A 236 -11.11 11.47 -15.20
CA SER A 236 -11.54 10.56 -16.27
C SER A 236 -12.58 9.54 -15.82
N ASP A 237 -12.57 9.18 -14.54
CA ASP A 237 -13.24 7.98 -14.02
C ASP A 237 -13.94 8.21 -12.66
N ILE A 238 -13.61 9.28 -11.93
CA ILE A 238 -14.30 9.62 -10.67
C ILE A 238 -15.68 10.22 -10.98
N LEU A 239 -16.74 9.55 -10.49
CA LEU A 239 -18.10 10.06 -10.54
C LEU A 239 -18.47 10.74 -9.22
N ARG A 240 -19.21 11.85 -9.31
CA ARG A 240 -19.78 12.60 -8.19
C ARG A 240 -21.30 12.59 -8.31
N ILE A 241 -21.94 11.97 -7.34
CA ILE A 241 -23.40 11.88 -7.20
C ILE A 241 -23.81 12.90 -6.14
N ILE A 242 -24.73 13.79 -6.47
CA ILE A 242 -25.21 14.86 -5.60
C ILE A 242 -26.71 14.70 -5.42
N ASP A 243 -27.16 14.63 -4.17
CA ASP A 243 -28.59 14.53 -3.85
C ASP A 243 -29.27 15.92 -3.76
N PRO A 244 -30.62 15.99 -3.73
CA PRO A 244 -31.34 17.26 -3.61
C PRO A 244 -31.00 18.07 -2.36
N GLN A 245 -30.51 17.42 -1.31
CA GLN A 245 -30.15 18.02 -0.02
C GLN A 245 -28.72 18.58 -0.01
N GLY A 246 -27.93 18.31 -1.06
CA GLY A 246 -26.56 18.80 -1.24
C GLY A 246 -25.49 17.86 -0.70
N ARG A 247 -25.86 16.66 -0.23
CA ARG A 247 -24.92 15.59 0.13
C ARG A 247 -24.31 15.02 -1.15
N GLN A 248 -23.04 14.62 -1.04
CA GLN A 248 -22.24 14.23 -2.18
C GLN A 248 -21.62 12.86 -1.93
N ILE A 249 -21.69 11.99 -2.93
CA ILE A 249 -21.06 10.68 -2.91
C ILE A 249 -20.11 10.62 -4.09
N LEU A 250 -18.82 10.43 -3.83
CA LEU A 250 -17.84 10.11 -4.87
C LEU A 250 -17.74 8.61 -5.05
N TYR A 251 -17.66 8.18 -6.31
CA TYR A 251 -17.21 6.86 -6.72
C TYR A 251 -15.82 6.98 -7.34
N THR A 252 -14.82 6.35 -6.72
CA THR A 252 -13.40 6.35 -7.08
C THR A 252 -13.01 4.92 -7.52
N PRO A 253 -13.18 4.58 -8.80
CA PRO A 253 -12.94 3.22 -9.26
C PRO A 253 -11.49 2.79 -9.03
N GLY A 254 -11.30 1.58 -8.50
CA GLY A 254 -9.99 0.99 -8.28
C GLY A 254 -9.26 1.43 -7.00
N GLU A 255 -9.86 2.29 -6.19
CA GLU A 255 -9.42 2.56 -4.83
C GLU A 255 -9.83 1.44 -3.86
N GLN A 256 -9.12 1.36 -2.74
CA GLN A 256 -9.45 0.40 -1.67
C GLN A 256 -10.84 0.68 -1.09
N ASP A 257 -11.12 1.96 -0.87
CA ASP A 257 -12.44 2.50 -0.56
C ASP A 257 -12.94 3.22 -1.81
N ALA A 258 -13.88 2.61 -2.51
CA ALA A 258 -14.42 3.06 -3.79
C ALA A 258 -15.56 4.07 -3.64
N PHE A 259 -16.22 4.16 -2.47
CA PHE A 259 -17.21 5.20 -2.20
C PHE A 259 -16.83 6.11 -1.03
N HIS A 260 -17.00 7.41 -1.23
CA HIS A 260 -16.78 8.43 -0.21
C HIS A 260 -17.99 9.35 -0.10
N VAL A 261 -18.55 9.49 1.09
CA VAL A 261 -19.77 10.28 1.32
C VAL A 261 -19.47 11.53 2.14
N PHE A 262 -20.07 12.65 1.75
CA PHE A 262 -19.82 13.99 2.26
C PHE A 262 -21.14 14.73 2.52
N ASP A 263 -21.32 15.32 3.70
CA ASP A 263 -22.55 16.09 4.05
C ASP A 263 -22.57 17.40 3.30
N SER A 264 -21.40 17.93 2.98
CA SER A 264 -21.24 19.21 2.35
C SER A 264 -20.05 19.26 1.39
N ALA A 265 -20.02 20.29 0.55
CA ALA A 265 -18.85 20.59 -0.28
C ALA A 265 -17.58 20.90 0.55
N HIS A 266 -17.75 21.29 1.82
CA HIS A 266 -16.64 21.53 2.72
C HIS A 266 -15.96 20.21 3.12
N ASP A 267 -16.75 19.17 3.41
CA ASP A 267 -16.21 17.85 3.75
C ASP A 267 -15.48 17.22 2.56
N LEU A 268 -15.98 17.44 1.34
CA LEU A 268 -15.29 17.07 0.11
C LEU A 268 -13.93 17.79 -0.02
N HIS A 269 -13.88 19.10 0.24
CA HIS A 269 -12.63 19.85 0.22
C HIS A 269 -11.61 19.30 1.23
N TRP A 270 -12.05 18.97 2.46
CA TRP A 270 -11.20 18.32 3.46
C TRP A 270 -10.66 16.97 3.01
N TRP A 271 -11.51 16.14 2.40
CA TRP A 271 -11.08 14.85 1.88
C TRP A 271 -10.03 15.00 0.79
N LEU A 272 -10.17 15.98 -0.12
CA LEU A 272 -9.17 16.26 -1.16
C LEU A 272 -7.82 16.70 -0.58
N LEU A 273 -7.82 17.54 0.46
CA LEU A 273 -6.60 17.87 1.19
C LEU A 273 -5.95 16.63 1.81
N GLY A 274 -6.77 15.71 2.32
CA GLY A 274 -6.31 14.41 2.81
C GLY A 274 -5.72 13.52 1.71
N GLN A 275 -6.30 13.49 0.51
CA GLN A 275 -5.77 12.71 -0.62
C GLN A 275 -4.45 13.26 -1.18
N ASN A 276 -4.11 14.52 -0.88
CA ASN A 276 -2.93 15.18 -1.45
C ASN A 276 -1.86 15.54 -0.40
N ASN A 277 -2.01 15.03 0.84
CA ASN A 277 -1.11 15.35 1.95
C ASN A 277 0.27 14.67 1.88
N HIS A 278 0.38 13.56 1.15
CA HIS A 278 1.61 12.78 0.96
C HIS A 278 1.88 12.53 -0.53
N PRO A 279 3.15 12.38 -0.95
CA PRO A 279 3.52 12.15 -2.35
C PRO A 279 2.81 10.96 -3.00
N ASP A 280 2.71 9.84 -2.30
CA ASP A 280 2.11 8.61 -2.84
C ASP A 280 0.58 8.74 -2.98
N ASN A 281 -0.09 9.32 -1.99
CA ASN A 281 -1.54 9.58 -2.04
C ASN A 281 -1.88 10.53 -3.19
N ARG A 282 -1.07 11.58 -3.36
CA ARG A 282 -1.21 12.54 -4.44
C ARG A 282 -0.97 11.90 -5.80
N ALA A 283 0.09 11.11 -5.96
CA ALA A 283 0.37 10.41 -7.21
C ALA A 283 -0.79 9.49 -7.60
N ARG A 284 -1.34 8.75 -6.63
CA ARG A 284 -2.53 7.90 -6.82
C ARG A 284 -3.77 8.72 -7.20
N PHE A 285 -4.05 9.81 -6.49
CA PHE A 285 -5.18 10.69 -6.80
C PHE A 285 -5.05 11.32 -8.20
N MET A 286 -3.86 11.78 -8.57
CA MET A 286 -3.55 12.32 -9.90
C MET A 286 -3.69 11.28 -11.01
N ALA A 287 -3.56 9.99 -10.69
CA ALA A 287 -3.77 8.92 -11.65
C ALA A 287 -5.22 8.80 -12.13
N HIS A 288 -6.18 9.52 -11.53
CA HIS A 288 -7.56 9.64 -12.03
C HIS A 288 -7.76 10.75 -13.07
N PHE A 289 -6.71 11.51 -13.39
CA PHE A 289 -6.75 12.59 -14.38
C PHE A 289 -5.89 12.24 -15.60
N PRO A 290 -6.25 12.71 -16.81
CA PRO A 290 -5.42 12.50 -18.00
C PRO A 290 -4.04 13.14 -17.81
N LEU A 291 -3.01 12.62 -18.47
CA LEU A 291 -1.63 13.14 -18.37
C LEU A 291 -1.54 14.59 -18.85
N SER A 292 -2.40 15.00 -19.78
CA SER A 292 -2.53 16.39 -20.22
C SER A 292 -2.91 17.34 -19.07
N ALA A 293 -3.64 16.88 -18.05
CA ALA A 293 -3.94 17.68 -16.86
C ALA A 293 -2.69 17.97 -16.01
N GLN A 294 -1.64 17.15 -16.14
CA GLN A 294 -0.39 17.32 -15.40
C GLN A 294 0.60 18.23 -16.14
N GLN A 295 0.36 18.53 -17.43
CA GLN A 295 1.21 19.40 -18.21
C GLN A 295 1.12 20.85 -17.75
N GLN A 296 2.26 21.54 -17.82
CA GLN A 296 2.39 22.96 -17.53
C GLN A 296 2.96 23.65 -18.76
N ASP A 297 2.31 24.71 -19.22
CA ASP A 297 2.77 25.54 -20.32
C ASP A 297 2.70 27.03 -19.93
N LYS A 298 2.90 27.95 -20.89
CA LYS A 298 2.92 29.39 -20.62
C LYS A 298 1.56 29.94 -20.16
N ASP A 299 0.47 29.27 -20.53
CA ASP A 299 -0.91 29.71 -20.28
C ASP A 299 -1.64 28.79 -19.28
N ASN A 300 -1.10 27.60 -18.98
CA ASN A 300 -1.68 26.54 -18.16
C ASN A 300 -0.74 26.11 -17.02
N VAL A 301 -1.20 26.24 -15.77
CA VAL A 301 -0.43 26.00 -14.54
C VAL A 301 -0.38 24.54 -14.09
N GLY A 302 -1.18 23.67 -14.70
CA GLY A 302 -1.28 22.24 -14.39
C GLY A 302 -2.11 21.92 -13.13
N LEU A 303 -2.71 20.73 -13.09
CA LEU A 303 -3.54 20.24 -11.97
C LEU A 303 -2.80 20.26 -10.63
N ASN A 304 -1.49 19.99 -10.66
CA ASN A 304 -0.66 20.08 -9.47
C ASN A 304 -0.76 21.45 -8.79
N HIS A 305 -0.75 22.52 -9.58
CA HIS A 305 -0.86 23.85 -9.02
C HIS A 305 -2.24 24.08 -8.39
N VAL A 306 -3.33 23.65 -9.06
CA VAL A 306 -4.70 23.77 -8.54
C VAL A 306 -4.86 23.01 -7.22
N ILE A 307 -4.24 21.85 -7.07
CA ILE A 307 -4.22 21.10 -5.81
C ILE A 307 -3.51 21.90 -4.71
N ASP A 308 -2.42 22.60 -5.02
CA ASP A 308 -1.69 23.42 -4.04
C ASP A 308 -2.56 24.60 -3.55
N LEU A 309 -3.42 25.14 -4.42
CA LEU A 309 -4.38 26.19 -4.05
C LEU A 309 -5.42 25.73 -3.04
N LEU A 310 -5.69 24.42 -2.97
CA LEU A 310 -6.57 23.87 -1.93
C LEU A 310 -6.01 24.17 -0.53
N TYR A 311 -4.68 24.13 -0.36
CA TYR A 311 -4.04 24.43 0.93
C TYR A 311 -3.98 25.93 1.23
N ALA A 312 -3.86 26.76 0.19
CA ALA A 312 -3.81 28.22 0.32
C ALA A 312 -5.18 28.84 0.66
N THR A 313 -6.27 28.23 0.19
CA THR A 313 -7.65 28.65 0.47
C THR A 313 -8.18 28.14 1.81
N TRP A 314 -7.33 27.47 2.60
CA TRP A 314 -7.68 26.88 3.88
C TRP A 314 -8.19 27.91 4.91
N GLY A 315 -9.37 27.65 5.49
CA GLY A 315 -10.02 28.54 6.46
C GLY A 315 -10.96 29.59 5.85
N HIS A 316 -11.04 29.67 4.52
CA HIS A 316 -12.02 30.51 3.81
C HIS A 316 -13.11 29.65 3.16
N HIS A 317 -14.36 30.13 3.14
CA HIS A 317 -15.46 29.51 2.37
C HIS A 317 -15.30 29.76 0.87
N ASP A 318 -14.13 29.46 0.31
CA ASP A 318 -13.92 29.62 -1.12
C ASP A 318 -14.46 28.37 -1.86
N ARG A 319 -15.60 28.56 -2.52
CA ARG A 319 -16.26 27.53 -3.34
C ARG A 319 -15.81 27.59 -4.81
N SER A 320 -14.92 28.52 -5.18
CA SER A 320 -14.54 28.80 -6.57
C SER A 320 -13.87 27.62 -7.28
N LEU A 321 -13.09 26.81 -6.55
CA LEU A 321 -12.37 25.65 -7.11
C LEU A 321 -13.26 24.43 -7.39
N PHE A 322 -14.49 24.40 -6.87
CA PHE A 322 -15.42 23.24 -6.94
C PHE A 322 -16.74 23.55 -7.64
N ASP A 323 -16.72 24.56 -8.52
CA ASP A 323 -17.86 25.28 -9.11
C ASP A 323 -19.22 24.54 -9.04
N GLN A 324 -20.24 25.27 -8.56
CA GLN A 324 -21.62 24.82 -8.45
C GLN A 324 -22.33 24.68 -9.82
N ARG A 325 -21.64 25.00 -10.93
CA ARG A 325 -22.17 24.96 -12.31
C ARG A 325 -21.62 23.83 -13.18
N THR A 326 -20.98 22.80 -12.61
CA THR A 326 -20.58 21.63 -13.40
C THR A 326 -21.76 21.10 -14.21
N PRO A 327 -21.60 20.67 -15.46
CA PRO A 327 -22.69 20.06 -16.22
C PRO A 327 -22.95 18.62 -15.75
N ASP A 328 -24.18 18.15 -15.95
CA ASP A 328 -24.51 16.73 -15.78
C ASP A 328 -23.88 15.91 -16.91
N LEU A 329 -23.76 14.58 -16.71
CA LEU A 329 -23.15 13.69 -17.71
C LEU A 329 -23.80 13.77 -19.09
N GLY A 330 -25.10 14.09 -19.17
CA GLY A 330 -25.87 14.12 -20.41
C GLY A 330 -26.10 12.74 -21.06
N VAL A 331 -25.46 11.70 -20.55
CA VAL A 331 -25.57 10.28 -20.96
C VAL A 331 -25.57 9.37 -19.72
N ASP A 332 -25.83 8.08 -19.91
CA ASP A 332 -25.68 7.05 -18.88
C ASP A 332 -24.25 7.03 -18.30
N ALA A 333 -24.13 6.82 -16.99
CA ALA A 333 -22.86 6.97 -16.28
C ALA A 333 -21.76 6.02 -16.77
N PHE A 334 -22.10 4.79 -17.12
CA PHE A 334 -21.13 3.80 -17.59
C PHE A 334 -20.76 4.02 -19.06
N THR A 335 -21.66 4.63 -19.84
CA THR A 335 -21.35 5.16 -21.18
C THR A 335 -20.37 6.32 -21.08
N TYR A 336 -20.59 7.25 -20.13
CA TYR A 336 -19.63 8.31 -19.84
C TYR A 336 -18.27 7.75 -19.41
N LEU A 337 -18.22 6.78 -18.48
CA LEU A 337 -16.97 6.16 -18.05
C LEU A 337 -16.23 5.48 -19.21
N ARG A 338 -16.94 4.78 -20.09
CA ARG A 338 -16.38 4.19 -21.31
C ARG A 338 -15.73 5.26 -22.20
N ASP A 339 -16.48 6.30 -22.53
CA ASP A 339 -16.02 7.32 -23.47
C ASP A 339 -14.89 8.18 -22.88
N SER A 340 -15.02 8.57 -21.61
CA SER A 340 -14.00 9.33 -20.88
C SER A 340 -12.70 8.54 -20.70
N THR A 341 -12.79 7.24 -20.39
CA THR A 341 -11.62 6.36 -20.33
C THR A 341 -10.99 6.17 -21.69
N ARG A 342 -11.79 5.93 -22.73
CA ARG A 342 -11.33 5.84 -24.12
C ARG A 342 -10.56 7.10 -24.52
N ASP A 343 -11.17 8.27 -24.35
CA ASP A 343 -10.58 9.55 -24.72
C ASP A 343 -9.28 9.80 -23.95
N ARG A 344 -9.23 9.42 -22.67
CA ARG A 344 -8.00 9.46 -21.88
C ARG A 344 -6.93 8.53 -22.44
N MET A 345 -7.24 7.26 -22.74
CA MET A 345 -6.26 6.30 -23.27
C MET A 345 -5.59 6.84 -24.53
N PHE A 346 -6.40 7.43 -25.42
CA PHE A 346 -5.93 8.08 -26.64
C PHE A 346 -5.10 9.33 -26.33
N SER A 347 -5.61 10.26 -25.51
CA SER A 347 -4.87 11.48 -25.14
C SER A 347 -3.54 11.19 -24.43
N ASP A 348 -3.50 10.18 -23.56
CA ASP A 348 -2.29 9.78 -22.84
C ASP A 348 -1.27 9.14 -23.79
N ALA A 349 -1.74 8.42 -24.82
CA ALA A 349 -0.90 7.83 -25.85
C ALA A 349 -0.27 8.89 -26.76
N ASP A 350 -1.05 9.87 -27.22
CA ASP A 350 -0.55 11.01 -28.01
C ASP A 350 0.53 11.78 -27.25
N LEU A 351 0.42 11.86 -25.92
CA LEU A 351 1.37 12.56 -25.07
C LEU A 351 2.66 11.77 -24.80
N SER A 352 2.50 10.47 -24.58
CA SER A 352 3.58 9.62 -24.07
C SER A 352 4.37 8.92 -25.18
N LEU A 353 3.72 8.69 -26.33
CA LEU A 353 4.31 8.02 -27.47
C LEU A 353 4.63 9.05 -28.55
N ARG A 354 5.88 9.09 -28.99
CA ARG A 354 6.27 10.00 -30.07
C ARG A 354 5.90 9.43 -31.43
N SER A 355 5.11 10.18 -32.21
CA SER A 355 4.90 9.86 -33.61
C SER A 355 6.11 10.26 -34.47
N ASN A 356 6.22 9.64 -35.64
CA ASN A 356 7.21 10.00 -36.66
C ASN A 356 7.02 11.45 -37.19
N GLY A 357 5.82 12.03 -37.04
CA GLY A 357 5.49 13.40 -37.44
C GLY A 357 5.95 14.44 -36.42
N ASP A 358 5.74 14.18 -35.12
CA ASP A 358 6.08 15.12 -34.04
C ASP A 358 7.58 15.37 -33.91
N LEU A 359 8.39 14.33 -34.17
CA LEU A 359 9.85 14.42 -34.20
C LEU A 359 10.38 15.32 -35.33
N ARG A 360 9.58 15.59 -36.36
CA ARG A 360 9.99 16.37 -37.54
C ARG A 360 9.60 17.86 -37.47
N GLU A 361 8.72 18.28 -36.54
CA GLU A 361 8.14 19.63 -36.60
C GLU A 361 8.28 20.53 -35.36
N LYS A 362 8.67 20.06 -34.15
CA LYS A 362 8.77 20.97 -32.98
C LYS A 362 9.87 20.64 -31.98
N MET A 363 10.76 21.60 -31.72
CA MET A 363 11.66 21.60 -30.55
C MET A 363 10.88 21.95 -29.27
N TRP A 364 10.63 20.96 -28.42
CA TRP A 364 10.19 21.16 -27.03
C TRP A 364 11.14 20.41 -26.08
N ILE A 365 12.26 21.06 -25.70
CA ILE A 365 13.31 20.43 -24.87
C ILE A 365 13.27 20.88 -23.39
N GLY A 366 12.30 21.69 -22.97
CA GLY A 366 12.24 22.19 -21.59
C GLY A 366 11.57 21.26 -20.55
N TYR A 367 10.73 20.31 -20.97
CA TYR A 367 9.69 19.74 -20.09
C TYR A 367 9.77 18.23 -19.83
N LEU A 368 10.75 17.50 -20.38
CA LEU A 368 10.82 16.03 -20.23
C LEU A 368 11.74 15.55 -19.11
N THR A 369 12.59 16.41 -18.53
CA THR A 369 13.64 15.96 -17.59
C THR A 369 13.13 15.72 -16.16
N VAL A 370 11.99 16.30 -15.79
CA VAL A 370 11.35 16.06 -14.46
C VAL A 370 10.29 14.95 -14.55
N THR A 371 9.71 14.74 -15.73
CA THR A 371 8.69 13.73 -16.00
C THR A 371 9.27 12.31 -16.08
N THR A 372 10.56 12.12 -16.35
CA THR A 372 11.16 10.78 -16.47
C THR A 372 11.33 10.02 -15.15
N ARG A 373 11.35 10.71 -13.99
CA ARG A 373 11.58 10.04 -12.68
C ARG A 373 10.32 9.47 -12.02
N LEU A 374 9.12 9.83 -12.46
CA LEU A 374 7.84 9.32 -11.93
C LEU A 374 7.25 8.15 -12.74
N PHE A 375 7.83 7.81 -13.90
CA PHE A 375 7.25 6.90 -14.89
C PHE A 375 8.09 5.63 -15.12
N GLY A 376 8.85 5.23 -14.10
CA GLY A 376 10.03 4.35 -14.15
C GLY A 376 9.91 2.93 -14.70
N ALA A 377 8.80 2.54 -15.35
CA ALA A 377 8.77 1.38 -16.26
C ALA A 377 7.45 1.31 -17.06
N MET A 378 7.29 2.10 -18.14
CA MET A 378 6.33 1.82 -19.25
C MET A 378 4.83 1.63 -18.94
N ALA A 379 4.38 1.82 -17.69
CA ALA A 379 3.05 1.41 -17.26
C ALA A 379 1.91 2.43 -17.49
N VAL A 380 2.16 3.63 -18.02
CA VAL A 380 1.17 4.72 -17.94
C VAL A 380 0.72 5.23 -19.30
N VAL A 381 0.24 4.31 -20.15
CA VAL A 381 -0.67 4.69 -21.23
C VAL A 381 -1.92 3.83 -21.13
N GLY A 382 -2.96 4.41 -20.53
CA GLY A 382 -4.36 4.02 -20.69
C GLY A 382 -4.88 2.79 -19.95
N TRP A 383 -4.18 1.66 -19.90
CA TRP A 383 -4.78 0.40 -19.45
C TRP A 383 -5.07 0.30 -17.93
N PRO A 384 -4.19 0.73 -17.00
CA PRO A 384 -4.46 0.61 -15.56
C PRO A 384 -5.74 1.33 -15.07
N VAL A 385 -6.13 2.41 -15.75
CA VAL A 385 -7.35 3.18 -15.45
C VAL A 385 -8.58 2.48 -16.02
N ALA A 386 -8.49 1.96 -17.24
CA ALA A 386 -9.54 1.12 -17.81
C ALA A 386 -9.78 -0.13 -16.95
N LEU A 387 -8.71 -0.73 -16.43
CA LEU A 387 -8.73 -1.84 -15.50
C LEU A 387 -9.41 -1.50 -14.17
N ALA A 388 -9.09 -0.35 -13.59
CA ALA A 388 -9.66 0.11 -12.33
C ALA A 388 -11.19 0.16 -12.37
N ALA A 389 -11.75 0.70 -13.46
CA ALA A 389 -13.19 0.79 -13.66
C ALA A 389 -13.89 -0.57 -13.78
N VAL A 390 -13.21 -1.60 -14.31
CA VAL A 390 -13.78 -2.96 -14.45
C VAL A 390 -13.41 -3.90 -13.28
N GLY A 391 -12.68 -3.41 -12.28
CA GLY A 391 -12.40 -4.12 -11.02
C GLY A 391 -10.94 -4.40 -10.70
N ALA A 392 -10.00 -4.10 -11.61
CA ALA A 392 -8.55 -4.27 -11.43
C ALA A 392 -7.89 -2.92 -11.03
N GLY A 393 -8.11 -2.54 -9.77
CA GLY A 393 -7.81 -1.20 -9.21
C GLY A 393 -6.35 -0.81 -8.98
N LEU A 394 -6.12 0.50 -8.77
CA LEU A 394 -4.82 1.16 -8.58
C LEU A 394 -4.32 1.18 -7.11
N ALA A 395 -5.14 0.75 -6.13
CA ALA A 395 -4.78 0.76 -4.71
C ALA A 395 -4.47 -0.65 -4.14
N ASN A 396 -3.23 -1.11 -4.37
CA ASN A 396 -2.41 -2.15 -3.69
C ASN A 396 -2.99 -3.48 -3.11
N ILE A 397 -2.33 -4.58 -3.52
CA ILE A 397 -2.13 -5.91 -2.91
C ILE A 397 -3.38 -6.74 -2.54
N GLY A 398 -4.27 -6.96 -3.50
CA GLY A 398 -4.84 -8.31 -3.67
C GLY A 398 -3.91 -9.12 -4.59
N LEU A 399 -3.75 -10.44 -4.37
CA LEU A 399 -2.88 -11.29 -5.21
C LEU A 399 -3.12 -11.07 -6.72
N ASN A 400 -4.38 -10.90 -7.13
CA ASN A 400 -4.74 -10.68 -8.53
C ASN A 400 -4.53 -9.21 -8.98
N ILE A 401 -4.70 -8.22 -8.10
CA ILE A 401 -4.62 -6.79 -8.47
C ILE A 401 -3.16 -6.32 -8.54
N ASP A 402 -2.32 -6.77 -7.61
CA ASP A 402 -0.87 -6.58 -7.69
C ASP A 402 -0.30 -7.24 -8.95
N GLN A 403 -0.75 -8.46 -9.26
CA GLN A 403 -0.34 -9.14 -10.49
C GLN A 403 -0.82 -8.42 -11.76
N ALA A 404 -1.99 -7.77 -11.74
CA ALA A 404 -2.52 -7.00 -12.88
C ALA A 404 -1.65 -5.78 -13.23
N ILE A 405 -0.99 -5.18 -12.23
CA ILE A 405 -0.19 -3.97 -12.37
C ILE A 405 1.31 -4.30 -12.48
N ASN A 406 1.81 -5.12 -11.55
CA ASN A 406 3.23 -5.44 -11.36
C ASN A 406 3.64 -6.81 -11.93
N GLY A 407 2.73 -7.52 -12.61
CA GLY A 407 3.03 -8.82 -13.21
C GLY A 407 4.24 -8.76 -14.13
N ALA A 408 5.18 -9.69 -13.94
CA ALA A 408 6.50 -9.68 -14.59
C ALA A 408 6.40 -9.85 -16.11
N ASN A 409 5.27 -10.35 -16.61
CA ASN A 409 4.97 -10.51 -18.03
C ASN A 409 3.47 -10.32 -18.32
N ALA A 410 3.13 -10.21 -19.60
CA ALA A 410 1.76 -9.93 -20.04
C ALA A 410 0.74 -10.99 -19.59
N ASN A 411 1.15 -12.26 -19.46
CA ASN A 411 0.23 -13.33 -19.02
C ASN A 411 -0.13 -13.18 -17.54
N GLU A 412 0.84 -12.84 -16.70
CA GLU A 412 0.61 -12.54 -15.28
C GLU A 412 -0.33 -11.33 -15.13
N ARG A 413 -0.07 -10.25 -15.86
CA ARG A 413 -0.95 -9.07 -15.85
C ARG A 413 -2.38 -9.41 -16.26
N LYS A 414 -2.56 -10.16 -17.35
CA LYS A 414 -3.89 -10.61 -17.80
C LYS A 414 -4.58 -11.52 -16.78
N ALA A 415 -3.85 -12.44 -16.15
CA ALA A 415 -4.40 -13.32 -15.11
C ALA A 415 -4.88 -12.52 -13.89
N GLY A 416 -4.12 -11.49 -13.50
CA GLY A 416 -4.52 -10.58 -12.44
C GLY A 416 -5.82 -9.84 -12.73
N VAL A 417 -5.96 -9.31 -13.94
CA VAL A 417 -7.19 -8.64 -14.40
C VAL A 417 -8.39 -9.58 -14.37
N LEU A 418 -8.23 -10.78 -14.94
CA LEU A 418 -9.28 -11.81 -14.94
C LEU A 418 -9.74 -12.12 -13.52
N GLY A 419 -8.79 -12.33 -12.61
CA GLY A 419 -9.08 -12.64 -11.21
C GLY A 419 -9.87 -11.53 -10.50
N ALA A 420 -9.59 -10.27 -10.82
CA ALA A 420 -10.29 -9.12 -10.22
C ALA A 420 -11.72 -8.97 -10.74
N ILE A 421 -11.94 -9.13 -12.06
CA ILE A 421 -13.28 -9.07 -12.66
C ILE A 421 -14.13 -10.27 -12.19
N PHE A 422 -13.57 -11.47 -12.12
CA PHE A 422 -14.28 -12.64 -11.59
C PHE A 422 -14.66 -12.49 -10.11
N ALA A 423 -13.82 -11.85 -9.29
CA ALA A 423 -14.18 -11.54 -7.90
C ALA A 423 -15.40 -10.59 -7.81
N SER A 424 -15.47 -9.60 -8.70
CA SER A 424 -16.63 -8.69 -8.79
C SER A 424 -17.90 -9.43 -9.22
N LEU A 425 -17.77 -10.32 -10.22
CA LEU A 425 -18.85 -11.19 -10.67
C LEU A 425 -19.37 -12.10 -9.55
N ASP A 426 -18.46 -12.78 -8.85
CA ASP A 426 -18.80 -13.66 -7.74
C ASP A 426 -19.45 -12.88 -6.58
N THR A 427 -19.03 -11.65 -6.32
CA THR A 427 -19.64 -10.79 -5.28
C THR A 427 -21.12 -10.51 -5.59
N VAL A 428 -21.40 -10.12 -6.83
CA VAL A 428 -22.77 -9.80 -7.27
C VAL A 428 -23.66 -11.04 -7.28
N PHE A 429 -23.17 -12.18 -7.78
CA PHE A 429 -23.94 -13.41 -7.86
C PHE A 429 -24.09 -14.15 -6.52
N ASN A 430 -23.21 -13.90 -5.54
CA ASN A 430 -23.33 -14.43 -4.19
C ASN A 430 -24.06 -13.48 -3.22
N ALA A 431 -24.65 -12.39 -3.70
CA ALA A 431 -25.29 -11.36 -2.87
C ALA A 431 -26.41 -11.89 -1.93
N LEU A 432 -27.02 -13.04 -2.22
CA LEU A 432 -27.97 -13.73 -1.31
C LEU A 432 -27.34 -14.11 0.03
N ALA A 433 -26.05 -14.46 0.04
CA ALA A 433 -25.32 -14.76 1.27
C ALA A 433 -24.92 -13.50 2.04
N LEU A 434 -24.99 -12.33 1.39
CA LEU A 434 -24.51 -11.04 1.88
C LEU A 434 -25.66 -10.14 2.41
N GLY A 435 -26.90 -10.40 2.01
CA GLY A 435 -28.07 -9.59 2.39
C GLY A 435 -28.59 -8.75 1.22
N GLY A 436 -27.69 -8.31 0.33
CA GLY A 436 -27.90 -7.37 -0.79
C GLY A 436 -29.11 -7.60 -1.71
N SER A 437 -29.68 -8.80 -1.78
CA SER A 437 -30.89 -9.08 -2.56
C SER A 437 -32.12 -8.31 -2.06
N VAL A 438 -32.22 -8.07 -0.75
CA VAL A 438 -33.33 -7.30 -0.16
C VAL A 438 -33.19 -5.84 -0.55
N GLU A 439 -31.99 -5.28 -0.43
CA GLU A 439 -31.69 -3.89 -0.79
C GLU A 439 -31.89 -3.61 -2.28
N LEU A 440 -31.48 -4.52 -3.17
CA LEU A 440 -31.72 -4.40 -4.61
C LEU A 440 -33.22 -4.44 -4.96
N THR A 441 -34.00 -5.23 -4.22
CA THR A 441 -35.47 -5.29 -4.38
C THR A 441 -36.12 -4.02 -3.84
N GLU A 442 -35.68 -3.51 -2.70
CA GLU A 442 -36.15 -2.23 -2.15
C GLU A 442 -35.80 -1.03 -3.03
N VAL A 443 -34.66 -1.06 -3.75
CA VAL A 443 -34.31 -0.03 -4.75
C VAL A 443 -35.31 -0.02 -5.89
N GLN A 444 -35.73 -1.20 -6.37
CA GLN A 444 -36.73 -1.34 -7.42
C GLN A 444 -38.09 -0.78 -6.99
N ASP A 445 -38.57 -1.17 -5.80
CA ASP A 445 -39.86 -0.69 -5.29
C ASP A 445 -39.84 0.84 -5.09
N ALA A 446 -38.74 1.36 -4.55
CA ALA A 446 -38.57 2.79 -4.33
C ALA A 446 -38.20 3.59 -5.61
N ALA A 447 -37.92 2.94 -6.74
CA ALA A 447 -37.80 3.59 -8.05
C ALA A 447 -39.18 3.83 -8.69
N LEU A 448 -40.19 3.05 -8.28
CA LEU A 448 -41.58 3.19 -8.74
C LEU A 448 -42.38 4.25 -7.94
N GLU A 449 -41.94 4.60 -6.71
CA GLU A 449 -42.70 5.47 -5.78
C GLU A 449 -42.01 6.81 -5.43
N PHE A 450 -41.01 7.28 -6.17
CA PHE A 450 -40.32 8.52 -5.80
C PHE A 450 -41.24 9.75 -5.88
N SER A 451 -41.85 10.11 -4.75
CA SER A 451 -42.60 11.34 -4.53
C SER A 451 -41.80 12.21 -3.54
N PRO A 452 -41.47 13.48 -3.86
CA PRO A 452 -40.48 14.25 -3.10
C PRO A 452 -40.87 14.70 -1.67
N GLN A 453 -41.87 14.11 -1.02
CA GLN A 453 -42.58 14.78 0.08
C GLN A 453 -42.85 13.98 1.36
N ALA A 454 -42.36 12.76 1.53
CA ALA A 454 -42.62 11.98 2.74
C ALA A 454 -41.36 11.72 3.58
N ASN A 455 -40.82 12.76 4.22
CA ASN A 455 -40.13 12.68 5.52
C ASN A 455 -39.87 14.08 6.14
N LEU A 456 -40.86 14.97 6.02
CA LEU A 456 -40.94 16.21 6.81
C LEU A 456 -42.06 16.05 7.85
N ALA A 457 -41.71 15.51 9.01
CA ALA A 457 -42.36 15.87 10.26
C ALA A 457 -41.27 16.41 11.18
N ALA A 458 -41.12 17.72 11.16
CA ALA A 458 -40.33 18.45 12.13
C ALA A 458 -40.97 18.25 13.51
N GLU A 459 -40.23 17.66 14.45
CA GLU A 459 -40.49 17.91 15.86
C GLU A 459 -39.78 19.23 16.22
N ASP A 460 -40.60 20.19 16.64
CA ASP A 460 -40.22 21.52 17.08
C ASP A 460 -39.11 21.49 18.16
N LEU A 461 -37.92 21.98 17.80
CA LEU A 461 -36.93 22.45 18.78
C LEU A 461 -36.89 23.99 18.75
N PRO A 462 -36.87 24.65 19.92
CA PRO A 462 -37.08 26.09 20.02
C PRO A 462 -35.91 26.88 19.43
N ALA A 463 -36.27 28.01 18.82
CA ALA A 463 -35.38 28.95 18.15
C ALA A 463 -34.14 29.31 18.99
N TYR A 464 -32.98 28.79 18.56
CA TYR A 464 -31.68 29.31 19.01
C TYR A 464 -31.36 30.54 18.17
N THR A 465 -31.30 31.68 18.85
CA THR A 465 -30.85 32.96 18.30
C THR A 465 -29.43 32.78 17.74
N ALA A 466 -29.27 33.13 16.46
CA ALA A 466 -28.00 33.04 15.75
C ALA A 466 -26.98 34.05 16.30
N THR A 467 -26.25 33.66 17.34
CA THR A 467 -24.88 34.11 17.56
C THR A 467 -23.96 33.09 16.92
N GLN A 468 -23.31 33.49 15.82
CA GLN A 468 -22.26 32.72 15.14
C GLN A 468 -21.21 32.26 16.16
N PRO A 469 -20.96 30.95 16.32
CA PRO A 469 -19.82 30.47 17.09
C PRO A 469 -18.54 30.67 16.26
N ARG A 470 -17.55 31.34 16.85
CA ARG A 470 -16.19 31.41 16.30
C ARG A 470 -15.56 30.02 16.42
N ILE A 471 -15.24 29.42 15.28
CA ILE A 471 -14.61 28.10 15.18
C ILE A 471 -13.09 28.27 15.39
N ALA A 472 -12.53 27.55 16.37
CA ALA A 472 -11.09 27.43 16.60
C ALA A 472 -10.55 26.26 15.76
N LEU A 473 -9.54 26.55 14.95
CA LEU A 473 -9.06 25.77 13.80
C LEU A 473 -7.89 24.85 14.23
N ALA A 474 -8.05 23.53 14.14
CA ALA A 474 -6.92 22.59 14.14
C ALA A 474 -6.47 22.37 12.69
N ALA A 475 -5.21 22.68 12.40
CA ALA A 475 -4.59 22.47 11.10
C ALA A 475 -4.30 20.98 10.86
N PRO A 476 -4.54 20.46 9.64
CA PRO A 476 -3.85 19.24 9.23
C PRO A 476 -2.35 19.53 9.25
N GLY A 477 -1.61 18.75 10.04
CA GLY A 477 -0.16 18.90 10.17
C GLY A 477 0.51 18.67 8.82
N HIS A 478 1.26 19.67 8.38
CA HIS A 478 2.30 19.48 7.39
C HIS A 478 3.65 19.41 8.10
N HIS A 479 4.53 18.55 7.60
CA HIS A 479 5.95 18.83 7.59
C HIS A 479 6.22 20.06 6.71
N TYR A 480 5.82 21.24 7.18
CA TYR A 480 6.52 22.48 6.85
C TYR A 480 7.42 22.75 8.04
N VAL A 481 8.70 22.93 7.76
CA VAL A 481 9.76 23.31 8.69
C VAL A 481 9.20 24.23 9.78
N SER A 482 9.16 23.72 11.01
CA SER A 482 8.94 24.55 12.18
C SER A 482 10.26 25.23 12.51
N GLU A 483 10.53 26.39 11.93
CA GLU A 483 11.48 27.33 12.51
C GLU A 483 11.21 28.72 11.92
N ALA A 484 11.23 29.72 12.79
CA ALA A 484 10.91 31.10 12.49
C ALA A 484 12.04 31.79 11.71
N GLU A 485 12.33 31.31 10.51
CA GLU A 485 13.21 31.97 9.53
C GLU A 485 12.41 32.40 8.29
N ASP A 486 12.80 33.55 7.75
CA ASP A 486 12.11 34.35 6.75
C ASP A 486 11.59 33.52 5.55
N LEU A 487 10.26 33.32 5.47
CA LEU A 487 9.59 32.45 4.48
C LEU A 487 9.89 32.85 3.03
N LEU A 488 10.33 34.08 2.80
CA LEU A 488 10.64 34.61 1.48
C LEU A 488 12.14 34.52 1.13
N ALA A 489 13.04 34.30 2.10
CA ALA A 489 14.48 34.26 1.85
C ALA A 489 14.93 33.26 0.76
N PRO A 490 14.34 32.04 0.63
CA PRO A 490 14.69 31.11 -0.44
C PRO A 490 14.29 31.58 -1.86
N PHE A 491 13.42 32.60 -1.97
CA PHE A 491 12.85 33.11 -3.22
C PHE A 491 13.47 34.41 -3.69
N GLN A 492 14.36 34.99 -2.88
CA GLN A 492 14.98 36.27 -3.16
C GLN A 492 15.82 36.18 -4.43
N THR A 493 15.58 37.10 -5.36
CA THR A 493 16.41 37.23 -6.55
C THR A 493 17.57 38.17 -6.26
N ASN A 494 18.76 37.89 -6.81
CA ASN A 494 19.90 38.81 -6.75
C ASN A 494 19.78 39.96 -7.79
N GLU A 495 18.62 40.11 -8.42
CA GLU A 495 18.37 41.12 -9.46
C GLU A 495 18.10 42.47 -8.80
N VAL A 496 18.85 43.49 -9.21
CA VAL A 496 18.68 44.87 -8.72
C VAL A 496 17.94 45.65 -9.80
N PHE A 497 16.65 45.91 -9.59
CA PHE A 497 15.83 46.71 -10.51
C PHE A 497 15.75 48.20 -10.12
N ASP A 498 16.71 48.69 -9.31
CA ASP A 498 16.81 50.10 -8.95
C ASP A 498 16.99 50.97 -10.21
N GLY A 499 15.93 51.70 -10.56
CA GLY A 499 15.87 52.56 -11.76
C GLY A 499 14.89 52.12 -12.85
N LEU A 500 14.25 50.94 -12.72
CA LEU A 500 13.18 50.50 -13.63
C LEU A 500 11.83 51.12 -13.20
N GLU A 501 11.09 51.73 -14.13
CA GLU A 501 9.74 52.23 -13.84
C GLU A 501 8.77 51.06 -13.64
N VAL A 502 8.01 51.07 -12.55
CA VAL A 502 6.99 50.05 -12.26
C VAL A 502 5.81 50.24 -13.20
N SER A 503 5.21 49.15 -13.67
CA SER A 503 4.02 49.24 -14.54
C SER A 503 2.87 49.96 -13.83
N SER A 504 2.47 51.11 -14.39
CA SER A 504 1.32 51.92 -13.97
C SER A 504 0.01 51.54 -14.68
N THR A 505 0.04 50.48 -15.48
CA THR A 505 -1.11 49.98 -16.25
C THR A 505 -2.20 49.48 -15.30
N GLU A 506 -3.42 49.99 -15.42
CA GLU A 506 -4.58 49.47 -14.66
C GLU A 506 -4.83 47.99 -14.99
N GLY A 507 -5.14 47.19 -13.95
CA GLY A 507 -5.36 45.74 -14.07
C GLY A 507 -4.26 44.91 -13.41
N LYS A 508 -4.10 43.65 -13.85
CA LYS A 508 -3.25 42.66 -13.17
C LYS A 508 -1.77 43.01 -13.08
N TYR A 509 -1.23 43.90 -13.92
CA TYR A 509 0.19 44.28 -13.93
C TYR A 509 0.51 45.52 -13.11
N ARG A 510 -0.46 46.06 -12.37
CA ARG A 510 -0.23 47.23 -11.51
C ARG A 510 0.82 46.88 -10.45
N ASN A 511 1.81 47.75 -10.28
CA ASN A 511 2.91 47.59 -9.32
C ASN A 511 3.79 46.33 -9.54
N VAL A 512 3.85 45.81 -10.76
CA VAL A 512 4.75 44.73 -11.19
C VAL A 512 5.87 45.29 -12.07
N TYR A 513 7.10 44.84 -11.84
CA TYR A 513 8.29 45.13 -12.64
C TYR A 513 8.39 44.15 -13.82
N LEU A 514 8.57 44.66 -15.04
CA LEU A 514 8.63 43.89 -16.28
C LEU A 514 9.91 44.25 -17.06
N PRO A 515 11.07 43.63 -16.76
CA PRO A 515 12.33 43.93 -17.45
C PRO A 515 12.32 43.42 -18.90
N GLU A 516 13.09 44.04 -19.79
CA GLU A 516 13.21 43.63 -21.21
C GLU A 516 13.76 42.20 -21.37
N ALA A 517 14.49 41.69 -20.38
CA ALA A 517 15.00 40.31 -20.34
C ALA A 517 13.91 39.25 -20.12
N GLY A 518 12.68 39.66 -19.79
CA GLY A 518 11.54 38.78 -19.52
C GLY A 518 11.31 38.47 -18.04
N GLY A 519 10.12 37.94 -17.72
CA GLY A 519 9.68 37.69 -16.34
C GLY A 519 8.85 38.84 -15.74
N ALA A 520 8.18 38.55 -14.64
CA ALA A 520 7.40 39.53 -13.88
C ALA A 520 7.88 39.50 -12.43
N TYR A 521 8.17 40.67 -11.86
CA TYR A 521 8.77 40.77 -10.53
C TYR A 521 7.96 41.71 -9.64
N ILE A 522 7.94 41.44 -8.33
CA ILE A 522 7.39 42.36 -7.34
C ILE A 522 8.46 42.68 -6.30
N LYS A 523 8.25 43.80 -5.60
CA LYS A 523 9.08 44.21 -4.47
C LYS A 523 8.31 43.98 -3.17
N VAL A 524 8.90 43.23 -2.24
CA VAL A 524 8.38 42.97 -0.88
C VAL A 524 9.52 43.20 0.11
N ASN A 525 9.34 44.02 1.15
CA ASN A 525 10.34 44.29 2.20
C ASN A 525 11.76 44.64 1.68
N ASP A 526 11.85 45.48 0.65
CA ASP A 526 13.09 45.90 -0.02
C ASP A 526 13.79 44.88 -0.94
N ASP A 527 13.23 43.66 -1.06
CA ASP A 527 13.76 42.61 -1.91
C ASP A 527 12.86 42.31 -3.13
N PHE A 528 13.47 41.83 -4.22
CA PHE A 528 12.79 41.51 -5.47
C PHE A 528 12.53 40.02 -5.63
N TYR A 529 11.30 39.69 -6.00
CA TYR A 529 10.80 38.33 -6.14
C TYR A 529 10.23 38.11 -7.53
N LEU A 530 10.57 36.98 -8.16
CA LEU A 530 9.93 36.55 -9.39
C LEU A 530 8.51 36.08 -9.08
N VAL A 531 7.54 36.52 -9.88
CA VAL A 531 6.12 36.19 -9.69
C VAL A 531 5.48 35.66 -10.96
N ARG A 532 4.43 34.86 -10.78
CA ARG A 532 3.55 34.38 -11.84
C ARG A 532 2.10 34.70 -11.50
N TYR A 533 1.34 35.09 -12.50
CA TYR A 533 -0.10 35.31 -12.34
C TYR A 533 -0.84 33.98 -12.38
N VAL A 534 -1.73 33.78 -11.42
CA VAL A 534 -2.60 32.60 -11.29
C VAL A 534 -4.00 33.01 -11.72
N ASN A 535 -4.44 32.53 -12.89
CA ASN A 535 -5.68 32.96 -13.51
C ASN A 535 -6.92 32.55 -12.71
N GLU A 536 -6.87 31.38 -12.08
CA GLU A 536 -7.97 30.74 -11.34
C GLU A 536 -8.35 31.50 -10.08
N MET A 537 -7.37 32.09 -9.40
CA MET A 537 -7.56 32.92 -8.20
C MET A 537 -7.50 34.43 -8.49
N GLN A 538 -7.24 34.80 -9.74
CA GLN A 538 -6.99 36.18 -10.18
C GLN A 538 -5.90 36.92 -9.36
N THR A 539 -4.88 36.20 -8.87
CA THR A 539 -3.84 36.74 -7.98
C THR A 539 -2.43 36.41 -8.47
N TRP A 540 -1.40 37.05 -7.90
CA TRP A 540 0.00 36.70 -8.18
C TRP A 540 0.55 35.72 -7.14
N ALA A 541 1.57 34.95 -7.50
CA ALA A 541 2.33 34.12 -6.58
C ALA A 541 3.84 34.28 -6.81
N ILE A 542 4.60 34.42 -5.73
CA ILE A 542 6.07 34.38 -5.73
C ILE A 542 6.51 32.95 -6.05
N ILE A 543 7.50 32.80 -6.94
CA ILE A 543 8.02 31.52 -7.42
C ILE A 543 9.56 31.47 -7.30
N ASP A 544 10.12 30.26 -7.20
CA ASP A 544 11.57 30.03 -7.17
C ASP A 544 12.20 30.29 -8.56
N PRO A 545 13.15 31.22 -8.73
CA PRO A 545 13.74 31.50 -10.04
C PRO A 545 14.51 30.33 -10.67
N ALA A 546 15.12 29.47 -9.85
CA ALA A 546 15.86 28.29 -10.30
C ALA A 546 14.94 27.13 -10.66
N ASN A 547 13.72 27.13 -10.11
CA ASN A 547 12.68 26.19 -10.46
C ASN A 547 11.29 26.89 -10.46
N PRO A 548 10.98 27.68 -11.51
CA PRO A 548 9.77 28.54 -11.56
C PRO A 548 8.45 27.78 -11.48
N PHE A 549 8.52 26.45 -11.58
CA PHE A 549 7.40 25.52 -11.61
C PHE A 549 7.44 24.54 -10.43
N SER A 550 8.29 24.78 -9.42
CA SER A 550 8.48 23.93 -8.24
C SER A 550 7.23 23.82 -7.35
N PHE A 551 6.88 22.58 -7.01
CA PHE A 551 5.75 22.15 -6.19
C PHE A 551 5.74 22.69 -4.74
N GLN A 552 6.89 22.82 -4.08
CA GLN A 552 6.95 23.12 -2.63
C GLN A 552 7.20 24.60 -2.32
N ARG A 553 7.22 25.43 -3.37
CA ARG A 553 7.91 26.72 -3.34
C ARG A 553 7.12 27.77 -4.13
N SER A 554 5.88 28.01 -3.73
CA SER A 554 5.13 29.18 -4.21
C SER A 554 4.37 29.87 -3.07
N VAL A 555 4.39 31.21 -3.06
CA VAL A 555 3.74 32.02 -2.01
C VAL A 555 2.75 32.99 -2.67
N PRO A 556 1.43 32.80 -2.52
CA PRO A 556 0.46 33.72 -3.11
C PRO A 556 0.48 35.08 -2.41
N VAL A 557 0.38 36.14 -3.22
CA VAL A 557 0.54 37.54 -2.84
C VAL A 557 -0.54 38.40 -3.50
N ARG A 558 -0.90 39.50 -2.85
CA ARG A 558 -1.84 40.49 -3.38
C ARG A 558 -1.42 41.91 -3.05
N LEU A 559 -2.01 42.88 -3.73
CA LEU A 559 -1.89 44.29 -3.38
C LEU A 559 -2.88 44.64 -2.26
N ASN A 560 -2.40 45.29 -1.20
CA ASN A 560 -3.25 45.87 -0.14
C ASN A 560 -3.87 47.21 -0.57
N ALA A 561 -4.67 47.83 0.30
CA ALA A 561 -5.37 49.09 0.00
C ALA A 561 -4.41 50.27 -0.21
N GLU A 562 -3.21 50.17 0.34
CA GLU A 562 -2.11 51.14 0.26
C GLU A 562 -1.27 50.96 -1.02
N GLY A 563 -1.50 49.88 -1.78
CA GLY A 563 -0.78 49.59 -3.03
C GLY A 563 0.54 48.86 -2.84
N GLU A 564 0.76 48.23 -1.68
CA GLU A 564 1.94 47.42 -1.38
C GLU A 564 1.61 45.93 -1.49
N TRP A 565 2.60 45.11 -1.88
CA TRP A 565 2.44 43.67 -1.99
C TRP A 565 2.53 43.01 -0.61
N GLU A 566 1.52 42.24 -0.23
CA GLU A 566 1.47 41.45 1.01
C GLU A 566 1.29 39.95 0.72
N SER A 567 1.87 39.10 1.57
CA SER A 567 1.65 37.65 1.54
C SER A 567 0.31 37.28 2.19
N LEU A 568 -0.28 36.17 1.74
CA LEU A 568 -1.60 35.72 2.18
C LEU A 568 -1.62 34.88 3.50
N THR A 569 -0.60 34.92 4.37
CA THR A 569 -0.54 34.16 5.65
C THR A 569 -0.21 35.07 6.86
N ARG A 570 -0.70 34.97 8.12
CA ARG A 570 -1.89 34.51 8.90
C ARG A 570 -1.93 35.41 10.17
N PRO A 571 -3.07 35.79 10.78
CA PRO A 571 -3.09 36.28 12.16
C PRO A 571 -3.36 35.15 13.19
N GLY A 572 -2.39 34.87 14.07
CA GLY A 572 -2.50 34.50 15.50
C GLY A 572 -3.32 33.28 15.98
N LEU A 573 -2.67 32.40 16.76
CA LEU A 573 -3.23 31.25 17.51
C LEU A 573 -4.10 31.63 18.72
N TYR A 574 -5.16 30.86 18.99
CA TYR A 574 -5.75 30.65 20.32
C TYR A 574 -6.29 29.22 20.51
N GLY A 575 -5.70 28.47 21.45
CA GLY A 575 -6.40 27.61 22.42
C GLY A 575 -6.98 26.24 22.00
N GLY A 576 -6.60 25.19 22.74
CA GLY A 576 -6.96 23.78 22.53
C GLY A 576 -8.31 23.30 23.10
N GLY A 577 -8.73 22.10 22.66
CA GLY A 577 -9.73 21.25 23.33
C GLY A 577 -10.90 20.73 22.48
N LYS A 578 -10.88 19.39 22.23
CA LYS A 578 -12.00 18.42 22.06
C LYS A 578 -13.22 18.75 21.18
N ILE A 579 -13.21 18.32 19.90
CA ILE A 579 -14.44 18.10 19.09
C ILE A 579 -14.26 16.96 18.04
N PHE A 580 -13.73 15.79 18.40
CA PHE A 580 -13.82 14.60 17.52
C PHE A 580 -15.14 13.82 17.70
N ASP A 581 -16.00 14.24 18.63
CA ASP A 581 -17.18 13.44 19.04
C ASP A 581 -18.43 13.59 18.16
N LYS A 582 -18.44 14.43 17.10
CA LYS A 582 -19.67 14.66 16.30
C LYS A 582 -19.40 15.02 14.83
N LEU A 583 -19.22 14.02 13.95
CA LEU A 583 -19.57 14.09 12.50
C LEU A 583 -19.69 12.65 11.91
N PRO A 584 -20.57 12.39 10.92
CA PRO A 584 -21.14 11.06 10.64
C PRO A 584 -20.58 10.35 9.39
N TRP A 585 -19.28 10.51 9.08
CA TRP A 585 -18.69 10.00 7.83
C TRP A 585 -17.68 8.88 8.03
N GLY A 586 -18.13 7.65 7.75
CA GLY A 586 -17.33 6.42 7.83
C GLY A 586 -16.88 6.16 9.26
N ARG A 587 -17.24 5.02 9.85
CA ARG A 587 -16.49 4.58 11.02
C ARG A 587 -15.07 4.22 10.56
N SER A 588 -14.19 5.22 10.42
CA SER A 588 -12.83 5.10 10.95
C SER A 588 -13.06 4.60 12.36
N ALA A 589 -12.84 3.31 12.56
CA ALA A 589 -13.21 2.71 13.83
C ALA A 589 -12.47 3.52 14.89
N THR A 590 -13.26 4.19 15.75
CA THR A 590 -12.86 5.32 16.60
C THR A 590 -11.41 5.11 17.00
N PRO A 591 -10.47 5.99 16.57
CA PRO A 591 -9.09 5.81 16.97
C PRO A 591 -9.11 5.71 18.48
N LEU A 592 -8.52 4.62 18.98
CA LEU A 592 -8.48 4.40 20.41
C LEU A 592 -7.90 5.66 21.07
N PRO A 593 -8.42 6.11 22.22
CA PRO A 593 -7.86 7.24 22.94
C PRO A 593 -6.33 7.11 23.01
N ASP A 594 -5.63 8.12 22.48
CA ASP A 594 -4.18 8.18 22.52
C ASP A 594 -3.76 8.53 23.95
N VAL A 595 -3.54 7.48 24.73
CA VAL A 595 -3.22 7.54 26.16
C VAL A 595 -2.04 6.62 26.33
N ASP A 596 -0.90 7.07 26.85
CA ASP A 596 0.22 6.16 27.08
C ASP A 596 -0.19 5.02 28.03
N SER A 597 0.30 3.81 27.76
CA SER A 597 0.03 2.66 28.63
C SER A 597 0.58 2.93 30.03
N ALA A 598 -0.30 2.90 31.04
CA ALA A 598 0.11 3.18 32.41
C ALA A 598 1.08 2.09 32.91
N PRO A 599 2.18 2.47 33.61
CA PRO A 599 3.10 1.48 34.16
C PRO A 599 2.39 0.61 35.20
N THR A 600 2.69 -0.67 35.17
CA THR A 600 2.18 -1.64 36.14
C THR A 600 3.06 -1.66 37.41
N PRO A 601 2.56 -2.15 38.56
CA PRO A 601 3.38 -2.36 39.76
C PRO A 601 4.53 -3.36 39.59
N TYR A 602 4.58 -4.07 38.46
CA TYR A 602 5.55 -5.12 38.16
C TYR A 602 6.59 -4.68 37.12
N ASP A 603 6.38 -3.53 36.49
CA ASP A 603 7.29 -2.97 35.50
C ASP A 603 8.60 -2.53 36.16
N VAL A 604 9.71 -2.72 35.46
CA VAL A 604 11.00 -2.17 35.89
C VAL A 604 10.91 -0.63 35.92
N PRO A 605 11.25 0.02 37.05
CA PRO A 605 11.29 1.48 37.16
C PRO A 605 12.20 2.10 36.10
N LEU A 606 11.81 3.25 35.56
CA LEU A 606 12.52 3.93 34.47
C LEU A 606 14.02 4.12 34.77
N GLU A 607 14.35 4.50 36.00
CA GLU A 607 15.72 4.72 36.46
C GLU A 607 16.61 3.46 36.48
N LEU A 608 16.02 2.26 36.42
CA LEU A 608 16.75 0.99 36.43
C LEU A 608 16.82 0.31 35.05
N ARG A 609 16.11 0.83 34.04
CA ARG A 609 15.99 0.17 32.72
C ARG A 609 17.33 0.09 31.99
N ASP A 610 18.11 1.17 31.99
CA ASP A 610 19.41 1.18 31.32
C ASP A 610 20.38 0.13 31.89
N GLU A 611 20.43 0.00 33.22
CA GLU A 611 21.25 -1.02 33.90
C GLU A 611 20.74 -2.45 33.62
N LEU A 612 19.42 -2.63 33.51
CA LEU A 612 18.77 -3.91 33.29
C LEU A 612 18.55 -4.25 31.81
N GLN A 613 18.98 -3.40 30.88
CA GLN A 613 18.86 -3.63 29.44
C GLN A 613 19.47 -4.98 28.98
N PRO A 614 20.63 -5.44 29.49
CA PRO A 614 21.15 -6.77 29.16
C PRO A 614 20.25 -7.92 29.61
N MET A 615 19.50 -7.74 30.70
CA MET A 615 18.52 -8.72 31.18
C MET A 615 17.28 -8.72 30.27
N ALA A 616 16.76 -7.54 29.91
CA ALA A 616 15.63 -7.42 28.99
C ALA A 616 15.95 -8.06 27.62
N ARG A 617 17.17 -7.85 27.11
CA ARG A 617 17.68 -8.47 25.86
C ARG A 617 18.05 -9.95 25.98
N GLY A 618 18.08 -10.50 27.20
CA GLY A 618 18.41 -11.91 27.43
C GLY A 618 19.90 -12.24 27.28
N THR A 619 20.76 -11.23 27.34
CA THR A 619 22.22 -11.40 27.28
C THR A 619 22.85 -11.58 28.66
N LEU A 620 22.08 -11.40 29.74
CA LEU A 620 22.51 -11.66 31.11
C LEU A 620 22.51 -13.18 31.40
N SER A 621 23.48 -13.66 32.18
CA SER A 621 23.55 -15.07 32.59
C SER A 621 22.36 -15.46 33.48
N GLU A 622 21.75 -16.62 33.22
CA GLU A 622 20.68 -17.18 34.07
C GLU A 622 21.10 -17.34 35.53
N ARG A 623 22.40 -17.58 35.81
CA ARG A 623 22.92 -17.65 37.18
C ARG A 623 22.78 -16.33 37.94
N ALA A 624 22.85 -15.19 37.24
CA ALA A 624 22.64 -13.89 37.86
C ALA A 624 21.16 -13.72 38.28
N LEU A 625 20.23 -14.31 37.53
CA LEU A 625 18.81 -14.30 37.81
C LEU A 625 18.42 -15.27 38.94
N ASP A 626 19.25 -16.23 39.30
CA ASP A 626 18.91 -17.21 40.33
C ASP A 626 18.88 -16.60 41.74
N ASP A 627 17.75 -16.78 42.43
CA ASP A 627 17.48 -16.25 43.77
C ASP A 627 18.42 -16.82 44.84
N GLN A 628 19.10 -17.95 44.58
CA GLN A 628 20.13 -18.52 45.46
C GLN A 628 21.45 -17.76 45.39
N PHE A 629 21.68 -16.97 44.33
CA PHE A 629 22.87 -16.13 44.20
C PHE A 629 22.60 -14.73 44.77
N VAL A 630 23.21 -14.47 45.92
CA VAL A 630 23.18 -13.18 46.62
C VAL A 630 24.50 -12.45 46.38
N ASP A 631 24.43 -11.20 45.92
CA ASP A 631 25.60 -10.34 45.83
C ASP A 631 26.08 -9.95 47.23
N ILE A 632 27.25 -10.48 47.60
CA ILE A 632 27.88 -10.29 48.91
C ILE A 632 28.59 -8.93 49.05
N THR A 633 28.63 -8.11 47.99
CA THR A 633 29.40 -6.84 47.97
C THR A 633 28.59 -5.59 48.33
N GLY A 634 27.27 -5.70 48.53
CA GLY A 634 26.47 -4.72 49.26
C GLY A 634 26.10 -3.44 48.50
N SER A 635 24.93 -3.45 47.85
CA SER A 635 23.94 -2.35 47.82
C SER A 635 22.62 -2.92 47.25
N GLU A 636 21.51 -2.19 47.37
CA GLU A 636 20.28 -2.50 46.62
C GLU A 636 20.54 -2.36 45.10
N SER A 637 21.13 -3.39 44.49
CA SER A 637 21.39 -3.41 43.04
C SER A 637 20.08 -3.43 42.25
N ALA A 638 20.08 -2.93 41.02
CA ALA A 638 18.91 -3.01 40.13
C ALA A 638 18.41 -4.45 39.97
N LEU A 639 19.34 -5.42 40.00
CA LEU A 639 19.04 -6.85 39.94
C LEU A 639 18.32 -7.36 41.20
N THR A 640 18.66 -6.85 42.39
CA THR A 640 17.96 -7.18 43.65
C THR A 640 16.50 -6.70 43.59
N THR A 641 16.28 -5.48 43.12
CA THR A 641 14.94 -4.91 42.90
C THR A 641 14.16 -5.75 41.88
N PHE A 642 14.79 -6.11 40.77
CA PHE A 642 14.19 -6.98 39.76
C PHE A 642 13.79 -8.36 40.30
N LYS A 643 14.66 -9.01 41.09
CA LYS A 643 14.34 -10.28 41.77
C LYS A 643 13.12 -10.12 42.70
N ALA A 644 13.01 -8.99 43.40
CA ALA A 644 11.85 -8.70 44.24
C ALA A 644 10.55 -8.52 43.43
N LEU A 645 10.60 -7.84 42.27
CA LEU A 645 9.44 -7.70 41.38
C LEU A 645 8.89 -9.05 40.94
N ARG A 646 9.77 -9.99 40.53
CA ARG A 646 9.37 -11.36 40.14
C ARG A 646 8.67 -12.14 41.26
N ARG A 647 9.16 -12.00 42.50
CA ARG A 647 8.54 -12.64 43.67
C ARG A 647 7.17 -12.03 43.98
N THR A 648 7.05 -10.71 43.89
CA THR A 648 5.78 -10.01 44.10
C THR A 648 4.75 -10.43 43.06
N LEU A 649 5.12 -10.42 41.77
CA LEU A 649 4.24 -10.87 40.67
C LEU A 649 3.78 -12.31 40.87
N TYR A 650 4.69 -13.22 41.25
CA TYR A 650 4.35 -14.61 41.50
C TYR A 650 3.38 -14.81 42.67
N ARG A 651 3.64 -14.14 43.80
CA ARG A 651 2.75 -14.16 44.96
C ARG A 651 1.34 -13.70 44.59
N ASP A 652 1.25 -12.61 43.83
CA ASP A 652 -0.03 -12.02 43.45
C ASP A 652 -0.77 -12.90 42.43
N ALA A 653 -0.05 -13.52 41.48
CA ALA A 653 -0.60 -14.50 40.56
C ALA A 653 -1.15 -15.75 41.29
N GLU A 654 -0.42 -16.31 42.26
CA GLU A 654 -0.91 -17.43 43.08
C GLU A 654 -2.20 -17.06 43.83
N ALA A 655 -2.24 -15.87 44.42
CA ALA A 655 -3.41 -15.37 45.14
C ALA A 655 -4.61 -15.16 44.20
N PHE A 656 -4.37 -14.69 42.97
CA PHE A 656 -5.38 -14.53 41.93
C PHE A 656 -5.97 -15.89 41.55
N PHE A 657 -5.16 -16.86 41.10
CA PHE A 657 -5.66 -18.15 40.63
C PHE A 657 -6.34 -18.98 41.73
N ALA A 658 -5.97 -18.79 43.00
CA ALA A 658 -6.66 -19.42 44.13
C ALA A 658 -8.11 -18.94 44.33
N ARG A 659 -8.50 -17.80 43.74
CA ARG A 659 -9.80 -17.13 43.96
C ARG A 659 -10.57 -16.83 42.68
N THR A 660 -9.95 -16.98 41.51
CA THR A 660 -10.53 -16.61 40.22
C THR A 660 -11.72 -17.49 39.83
N THR A 661 -12.77 -16.84 39.35
CA THR A 661 -13.88 -17.46 38.63
C THR A 661 -13.77 -17.13 37.14
N LEU A 662 -13.85 -18.13 36.28
CA LEU A 662 -13.69 -17.96 34.83
C LEU A 662 -14.91 -17.29 34.19
N ALA A 663 -14.64 -16.52 33.14
CA ALA A 663 -15.70 -15.92 32.33
C ALA A 663 -16.44 -17.01 31.52
N PRO A 664 -17.74 -16.84 31.23
CA PRO A 664 -18.46 -17.75 30.37
C PRO A 664 -17.86 -17.74 28.95
N LYS A 665 -17.62 -18.93 28.38
CA LYS A 665 -17.12 -19.05 27.01
C LYS A 665 -18.23 -18.82 25.98
N PRO A 666 -17.92 -18.18 24.83
CA PRO A 666 -18.83 -18.09 23.70
C PRO A 666 -19.03 -19.46 23.04
N ALA A 667 -20.10 -19.61 22.27
CA ALA A 667 -20.33 -20.82 21.50
C ALA A 667 -19.30 -20.95 20.36
N VAL A 668 -18.65 -22.11 20.27
CA VAL A 668 -17.66 -22.38 19.20
C VAL A 668 -18.40 -22.58 17.87
N PRO A 669 -18.12 -21.78 16.83
CA PRO A 669 -18.79 -21.92 15.54
C PRO A 669 -18.33 -23.18 14.78
N VAL A 670 -19.22 -23.69 13.93
CA VAL A 670 -18.94 -24.83 13.04
C VAL A 670 -18.50 -24.31 11.68
N PHE A 671 -17.49 -24.95 11.10
CA PHE A 671 -16.92 -24.58 9.80
C PHE A 671 -17.13 -25.70 8.77
N GLY A 672 -17.36 -25.29 7.52
CA GLY A 672 -17.45 -26.21 6.39
C GLY A 672 -16.07 -26.52 5.78
N PRO A 673 -15.95 -27.61 4.99
CA PRO A 673 -14.74 -27.90 4.25
C PRO A 673 -14.40 -26.75 3.30
N GLY A 674 -13.13 -26.34 3.26
CA GLY A 674 -12.66 -25.25 2.39
C GLY A 674 -12.89 -23.83 2.92
N SER A 675 -13.29 -23.66 4.18
CA SER A 675 -13.41 -22.33 4.81
C SER A 675 -12.11 -21.54 4.68
N THR A 676 -12.16 -20.34 4.08
CA THR A 676 -10.98 -19.50 3.91
C THR A 676 -10.59 -18.80 5.22
N PRO A 677 -9.33 -18.39 5.41
CA PRO A 677 -8.92 -17.58 6.57
C PRO A 677 -9.80 -16.35 6.82
N LYS A 678 -10.22 -15.65 5.76
CA LYS A 678 -11.14 -14.50 5.83
C LYS A 678 -12.51 -14.88 6.39
N ASP A 679 -13.09 -15.99 5.94
CA ASP A 679 -14.39 -16.49 6.42
C ASP A 679 -14.30 -16.93 7.88
N ILE A 680 -13.18 -17.57 8.25
CA ILE A 680 -12.89 -17.98 9.63
C ILE A 680 -12.88 -16.76 10.55
N ILE A 681 -12.13 -15.72 10.19
CA ILE A 681 -12.04 -14.47 10.97
C ILE A 681 -13.41 -13.81 11.10
N LYS A 682 -14.14 -13.64 9.98
CA LYS A 682 -15.49 -13.05 9.98
C LYS A 682 -16.43 -13.81 10.90
N ARG A 683 -16.37 -15.16 10.89
CA ARG A 683 -17.25 -15.98 11.73
C ARG A 683 -16.86 -15.95 13.21
N LEU A 684 -15.57 -16.03 13.52
CA LEU A 684 -15.08 -16.01 14.90
C LEU A 684 -15.39 -14.68 15.57
N LEU A 685 -15.19 -13.56 14.87
CA LEU A 685 -15.39 -12.21 15.42
C LEU A 685 -16.83 -11.68 15.29
N LYS A 686 -17.75 -12.49 14.77
CA LYS A 686 -19.18 -12.14 14.69
C LYS A 686 -19.84 -12.12 16.07
N ASP A 687 -19.57 -13.15 16.86
CA ASP A 687 -20.26 -13.42 18.13
C ASP A 687 -19.36 -13.18 19.36
N THR A 688 -18.07 -12.90 19.16
CA THR A 688 -17.12 -12.48 20.22
C THR A 688 -16.21 -11.36 19.73
N GLN A 689 -15.81 -10.47 20.64
CA GLN A 689 -14.83 -9.41 20.37
C GLN A 689 -13.39 -9.89 20.57
N LYS A 690 -13.21 -11.13 21.06
CA LYS A 690 -11.96 -11.61 21.66
C LYS A 690 -11.52 -12.91 21.00
N LEU A 691 -10.38 -12.87 20.31
CA LEU A 691 -9.76 -14.04 19.69
C LEU A 691 -8.35 -14.24 20.24
N VAL A 692 -8.08 -15.44 20.75
CA VAL A 692 -6.76 -15.80 21.31
C VAL A 692 -6.13 -16.84 20.40
N ILE A 693 -5.04 -16.46 19.74
CA ILE A 693 -4.29 -17.33 18.85
C ILE A 693 -3.16 -17.99 19.64
N GLY A 694 -3.23 -19.30 19.77
CA GLY A 694 -2.17 -20.15 20.31
C GLY A 694 -1.21 -20.60 19.21
N GLU A 695 0.09 -20.44 19.45
CA GLU A 695 1.13 -20.89 18.52
C GLU A 695 2.23 -21.73 19.19
N ASN A 696 2.89 -22.54 18.37
CA ASN A 696 4.29 -22.86 18.62
C ASN A 696 5.13 -21.72 18.04
N HIS A 697 5.99 -21.07 18.82
CA HIS A 697 6.73 -19.86 18.40
C HIS A 697 7.55 -20.05 17.12
N ALA A 698 8.06 -21.26 16.87
CA ALA A 698 8.79 -21.61 15.65
C ALA A 698 7.87 -21.86 14.43
N SER A 699 6.56 -22.03 14.64
CA SER A 699 5.59 -22.23 13.56
C SER A 699 5.45 -20.97 12.73
N ILE A 700 5.45 -21.12 11.41
CA ILE A 700 5.26 -20.01 10.47
C ILE A 700 3.77 -19.69 10.27
N GLY A 701 2.91 -20.70 10.31
CA GLY A 701 1.49 -20.57 9.99
C GLY A 701 0.71 -19.52 10.78
N SER A 702 1.04 -19.28 12.06
CA SER A 702 0.40 -18.24 12.89
C SER A 702 0.71 -16.83 12.40
N LYS A 703 1.99 -16.57 12.13
CA LYS A 703 2.48 -15.29 11.59
C LYS A 703 1.97 -15.08 10.17
N GLN A 704 1.99 -16.12 9.33
CA GLN A 704 1.36 -16.07 8.00
C GLN A 704 -0.12 -15.72 8.10
N PHE A 705 -0.89 -16.43 8.94
CA PHE A 705 -2.32 -16.17 9.13
C PHE A 705 -2.58 -14.71 9.51
N LEU A 706 -1.86 -14.18 10.48
CA LEU A 706 -2.03 -12.79 10.93
C LEU A 706 -1.58 -11.78 9.87
N ILE A 707 -0.40 -11.94 9.28
CA ILE A 707 0.16 -10.99 8.29
C ILE A 707 -0.74 -10.92 7.05
N GLU A 708 -1.17 -12.07 6.52
CA GLU A 708 -2.01 -12.14 5.31
C GLU A 708 -3.46 -11.71 5.57
N ASN A 709 -3.91 -11.68 6.83
CA ASN A 709 -5.30 -11.36 7.18
C ASN A 709 -5.44 -10.13 8.10
N MET A 710 -4.42 -9.27 8.17
CA MET A 710 -4.46 -8.07 9.00
C MET A 710 -5.57 -7.10 8.58
N GLU A 711 -5.80 -6.95 7.27
CA GLU A 711 -6.91 -6.15 6.73
C GLU A 711 -8.29 -6.76 7.07
N PRO A 712 -8.56 -8.07 6.83
CA PRO A 712 -9.76 -8.73 7.34
C PRO A 712 -10.00 -8.52 8.84
N LEU A 713 -8.97 -8.59 9.67
CA LEU A 713 -9.06 -8.30 11.11
C LEU A 713 -9.49 -6.86 11.37
N ALA A 714 -8.85 -5.89 10.71
CA ALA A 714 -9.22 -4.47 10.82
C ALA A 714 -10.67 -4.22 10.38
N LYS A 715 -11.13 -4.87 9.30
CA LYS A 715 -12.53 -4.85 8.82
C LYS A 715 -13.51 -5.44 9.85
N GLN A 716 -13.09 -6.44 10.62
CA GLN A 716 -13.85 -6.95 11.78
C GLN A 716 -13.68 -6.10 13.06
N ARG A 717 -13.28 -4.83 12.90
CA ARG A 717 -13.11 -3.83 13.96
C ARG A 717 -12.05 -4.19 15.00
N VAL A 718 -11.13 -5.11 14.67
CA VAL A 718 -9.96 -5.35 15.51
C VAL A 718 -9.14 -4.05 15.57
N LYS A 719 -8.75 -3.69 16.79
CA LYS A 719 -8.04 -2.44 17.08
C LYS A 719 -6.70 -2.68 17.76
N THR A 720 -6.58 -3.79 18.48
CA THR A 720 -5.37 -4.13 19.23
C THR A 720 -4.95 -5.57 18.94
N LEU A 721 -3.66 -5.75 18.69
CA LEU A 721 -2.96 -7.02 18.66
C LEU A 721 -2.12 -7.12 19.95
N TYR A 722 -2.55 -7.95 20.89
CA TYR A 722 -1.77 -8.24 22.10
C TYR A 722 -0.71 -9.31 21.78
N MET A 723 0.54 -9.09 22.18
CA MET A 723 1.65 -9.97 21.80
C MET A 723 2.49 -10.40 23.01
N GLU A 724 2.64 -11.71 23.18
CA GLU A 724 3.67 -12.31 24.03
C GLU A 724 5.08 -11.92 23.52
N HIS A 725 6.09 -11.99 24.39
CA HIS A 725 7.50 -11.65 24.14
C HIS A 725 7.82 -10.17 24.01
N LEU A 726 6.83 -9.29 23.83
CA LEU A 726 7.01 -7.84 23.93
C LEU A 726 6.82 -7.42 25.39
N LEU A 727 7.69 -6.51 25.86
CA LEU A 727 7.78 -6.12 27.26
C LEU A 727 7.17 -4.71 27.44
N THR A 728 6.21 -4.58 28.35
CA THR A 728 5.55 -3.29 28.69
C THR A 728 6.56 -2.24 29.15
N ASP A 729 7.58 -2.68 29.88
CA ASP A 729 8.60 -1.83 30.47
C ASP A 729 9.78 -1.50 29.54
N PHE A 730 10.00 -2.24 28.44
CA PHE A 730 11.14 -1.99 27.54
C PHE A 730 10.75 -1.67 26.09
N HIS A 731 9.58 -2.10 25.62
CA HIS A 731 9.21 -2.01 24.20
C HIS A 731 7.95 -1.17 23.95
N GLN A 732 7.06 -1.00 24.94
CA GLN A 732 5.76 -0.37 24.69
C GLN A 732 5.86 1.10 24.22
N ALA A 733 6.78 1.88 24.76
CA ALA A 733 6.97 3.27 24.34
C ALA A 733 7.35 3.38 22.85
N ASP A 734 8.28 2.53 22.39
CA ASP A 734 8.69 2.47 20.99
C ASP A 734 7.57 1.94 20.09
N LEU A 735 6.78 0.97 20.57
CA LEU A 735 5.60 0.47 19.86
C LEU A 735 4.51 1.53 19.72
N ASP A 736 4.29 2.34 20.75
CA ASP A 736 3.31 3.43 20.73
C ASP A 736 3.76 4.56 19.81
N LEU A 737 5.06 4.90 19.77
CA LEU A 737 5.63 5.83 18.79
C LEU A 737 5.45 5.29 17.37
N PHE A 738 5.88 4.05 17.11
CA PHE A 738 5.75 3.40 15.81
C PHE A 738 4.29 3.36 15.31
N ASN A 739 3.33 3.13 16.22
CA ASN A 739 1.91 3.16 15.87
C ASN A 739 1.42 4.57 15.46
N ARG A 740 2.03 5.64 15.99
CA ARG A 740 1.67 7.04 15.70
C ARG A 740 2.32 7.56 14.41
N ASP A 741 3.61 7.31 14.21
CA ASP A 741 4.41 7.93 13.13
C ASP A 741 4.83 6.95 12.02
N GLY A 742 4.69 5.64 12.23
CA GLY A 742 5.13 4.60 11.30
C GLY A 742 6.65 4.41 11.23
N VAL A 743 7.41 5.03 12.13
CA VAL A 743 8.88 4.95 12.18
C VAL A 743 9.30 3.93 13.24
N LEU A 744 9.92 2.83 12.79
CA LEU A 744 10.39 1.78 13.68
C LEU A 744 11.75 2.15 14.28
N SER A 745 11.88 2.12 15.61
CA SER A 745 13.15 2.42 16.27
C SER A 745 14.20 1.33 16.00
N ASP A 746 15.48 1.72 15.90
CA ASP A 746 16.59 0.76 15.72
C ASP A 746 16.64 -0.29 16.83
N SER A 747 16.30 0.10 18.06
CA SER A 747 16.29 -0.79 19.24
C SER A 747 15.18 -1.83 19.14
N LEU A 748 13.96 -1.41 18.79
CA LEU A 748 12.81 -2.30 18.62
C LEU A 748 12.98 -3.22 17.42
N GLU A 749 13.47 -2.71 16.28
CA GLU A 749 13.77 -3.52 15.11
C GLU A 749 14.83 -4.59 15.43
N SER A 750 15.91 -4.19 16.11
CA SER A 750 16.96 -5.13 16.53
C SER A 750 16.43 -6.18 17.50
N TYR A 751 15.53 -5.80 18.42
CA TYR A 751 14.88 -6.75 19.32
C TYR A 751 14.03 -7.77 18.57
N LEU A 752 13.16 -7.31 17.66
CA LEU A 752 12.28 -8.18 16.86
C LEU A 752 13.09 -9.15 16.00
N LYS A 753 14.16 -8.69 15.33
CA LYS A 753 15.08 -9.57 14.58
C LYS A 753 15.75 -10.63 15.46
N ASN A 754 16.12 -10.27 16.70
CA ASN A 754 16.69 -11.22 17.64
C ASN A 754 15.65 -12.21 18.17
N LEU A 755 14.41 -11.78 18.35
CA LEU A 755 13.28 -12.64 18.71
C LEU A 755 13.00 -13.67 17.61
N ASP A 756 12.96 -13.21 16.36
CA ASP A 756 12.79 -14.04 15.17
C ASP A 756 13.88 -15.11 15.04
N LYS A 757 15.14 -14.70 15.26
CA LYS A 757 16.29 -15.60 15.28
C LYS A 757 16.24 -16.58 16.45
N GLY A 758 15.86 -16.11 17.64
CA GLY A 758 15.81 -16.91 18.87
C GLY A 758 14.77 -18.03 18.80
N HIS A 759 13.64 -17.79 18.15
CA HIS A 759 12.59 -18.78 17.95
C HIS A 759 12.71 -19.58 16.65
N GLY A 760 13.69 -19.27 15.79
CA GLY A 760 13.86 -19.96 14.51
C GLY A 760 12.64 -19.81 13.61
N THR A 761 12.11 -18.59 13.50
CA THR A 761 10.97 -18.24 12.64
C THR A 761 11.33 -18.36 11.14
N ASP A 762 10.47 -17.84 10.25
CA ASP A 762 10.61 -17.98 8.81
C ASP A 762 12.00 -17.55 8.29
N PRO A 763 12.80 -18.48 7.71
CA PRO A 763 14.15 -18.18 7.20
C PRO A 763 14.13 -17.25 5.97
N THR A 764 12.99 -17.14 5.28
CA THR A 764 12.79 -16.20 4.17
C THR A 764 12.45 -14.80 4.63
N THR A 765 12.31 -14.60 5.95
CA THR A 765 11.98 -13.33 6.62
C THR A 765 10.57 -12.78 6.32
N ARG A 766 9.73 -13.51 5.59
CA ARG A 766 8.39 -13.05 5.19
C ARG A 766 7.37 -13.10 6.31
N PHE A 767 7.42 -14.15 7.13
CA PHE A 767 6.43 -14.42 8.18
C PHE A 767 7.11 -14.47 9.55
N THR A 768 7.52 -13.29 10.00
CA THR A 768 8.30 -13.05 11.22
C THR A 768 7.53 -12.16 12.21
N PHE A 769 7.98 -12.07 13.46
CA PHE A 769 7.46 -11.12 14.44
C PHE A 769 7.69 -9.67 13.98
N LEU A 770 8.84 -9.38 13.36
CA LEU A 770 9.10 -8.06 12.77
C LEU A 770 8.04 -7.67 11.73
N GLU A 771 7.80 -8.54 10.75
CA GLU A 771 6.83 -8.27 9.69
C GLU A 771 5.39 -8.28 10.20
N LEU A 772 5.10 -9.05 11.26
CA LEU A 772 3.81 -9.00 11.96
C LEU A 772 3.54 -7.63 12.57
N VAL A 773 4.52 -7.06 13.29
CA VAL A 773 4.40 -5.73 13.91
C VAL A 773 4.23 -4.64 12.84
N LYS A 774 5.00 -4.70 11.75
CA LYS A 774 4.83 -3.77 10.61
C LYS A 774 3.47 -3.89 9.94
N SER A 775 2.99 -5.11 9.71
CA SER A 775 1.69 -5.36 9.09
C SER A 775 0.54 -4.81 9.96
N ALA A 776 0.64 -4.97 11.28
CA ALA A 776 -0.34 -4.42 12.23
C ALA A 776 -0.40 -2.88 12.14
N GLN A 777 0.75 -2.20 12.14
CA GLN A 777 0.84 -0.74 12.01
C GLN A 777 0.25 -0.25 10.68
N LYS A 778 0.60 -0.90 9.55
CA LYS A 778 0.08 -0.57 8.22
C LYS A 778 -1.45 -0.67 8.13
N ASN A 779 -2.07 -1.52 8.96
CA ASN A 779 -3.52 -1.72 9.01
C ASN A 779 -4.19 -1.02 10.20
N HIS A 780 -3.49 -0.09 10.86
CA HIS A 780 -4.00 0.66 12.01
C HIS A 780 -4.51 -0.24 13.16
N ILE A 781 -3.81 -1.34 13.40
CA ILE A 781 -3.98 -2.22 14.56
C ILE A 781 -2.81 -1.98 15.50
N ARG A 782 -3.11 -1.49 16.70
CA ARG A 782 -2.11 -1.16 17.71
C ARG A 782 -1.51 -2.44 18.29
N VAL A 783 -0.19 -2.50 18.40
CA VAL A 783 0.48 -3.61 19.10
C VAL A 783 0.63 -3.27 20.59
N GLN A 784 0.19 -4.17 21.45
CA GLN A 784 0.34 -4.05 22.91
C GLN A 784 1.10 -5.25 23.48
N ALA A 785 2.20 -4.96 24.17
CA ALA A 785 2.95 -5.91 24.97
C ALA A 785 2.07 -6.49 26.10
N ILE A 786 2.14 -7.80 26.30
CA ILE A 786 1.46 -8.50 27.41
C ILE A 786 2.43 -9.32 28.28
N ASP A 787 3.73 -9.08 28.13
CA ASP A 787 4.75 -9.44 29.12
C ASP A 787 5.34 -8.16 29.73
N CYS A 788 5.96 -8.29 30.90
CA CYS A 788 6.98 -7.37 31.40
C CYS A 788 8.25 -8.17 31.68
N ALA A 789 9.36 -7.50 31.94
CA ALA A 789 10.60 -8.21 32.21
C ALA A 789 10.46 -9.24 33.36
N ALA A 790 9.64 -8.94 34.38
CA ALA A 790 9.41 -9.83 35.51
C ALA A 790 8.57 -11.08 35.17
N SER A 791 7.58 -10.98 34.26
CA SER A 791 6.84 -12.16 33.78
C SER A 791 7.66 -13.00 32.80
N TYR A 792 8.51 -12.34 31.99
CA TYR A 792 9.24 -12.97 30.90
C TYR A 792 10.50 -13.71 31.38
N ARG A 793 11.28 -13.15 32.32
CA ARG A 793 12.51 -13.78 32.85
C ARG A 793 12.23 -14.65 34.07
N SER A 794 11.57 -15.78 33.81
CA SER A 794 11.02 -16.70 34.82
C SER A 794 11.98 -17.72 35.42
N THR A 795 13.27 -17.71 35.07
CA THR A 795 14.25 -18.71 35.54
C THR A 795 14.79 -18.38 36.95
N GLY A 796 15.14 -19.43 37.70
CA GLY A 796 15.91 -19.32 38.95
C GLY A 796 15.14 -18.82 40.17
N ILE A 797 13.83 -19.02 40.25
CA ILE A 797 13.00 -18.52 41.35
C ILE A 797 12.79 -19.62 42.39
N LEU A 798 13.20 -19.35 43.62
CA LEU A 798 13.16 -20.34 44.70
C LEU A 798 11.71 -20.66 45.12
N GLY A 799 11.36 -21.95 45.12
CA GLY A 799 10.03 -22.42 45.53
C GLY A 799 8.92 -22.19 44.49
N ALA A 800 9.29 -21.83 43.25
CA ALA A 800 8.36 -21.73 42.14
C ALA A 800 7.79 -23.10 41.73
N SER A 801 6.51 -23.13 41.37
CA SER A 801 5.85 -24.30 40.79
C SER A 801 6.27 -24.52 39.32
N ALA A 802 6.08 -25.73 38.79
CA ALA A 802 6.45 -26.04 37.40
C ALA A 802 5.69 -25.19 36.37
N ASN A 803 4.46 -24.77 36.69
CA ASN A 803 3.62 -23.89 35.89
C ASN A 803 3.78 -22.39 36.26
N TYR A 804 4.90 -22.02 36.89
CA TYR A 804 5.22 -20.64 37.28
C TYR A 804 5.00 -19.65 36.14
N ARG A 805 5.57 -19.92 34.95
CA ARG A 805 5.50 -18.98 33.80
C ARG A 805 4.06 -18.78 33.34
N GLN A 806 3.27 -19.84 33.31
CA GLN A 806 1.86 -19.80 32.93
C GLN A 806 1.06 -18.97 33.92
N LYS A 807 1.29 -19.13 35.24
CA LYS A 807 0.62 -18.30 36.25
C LYS A 807 1.00 -16.83 36.11
N VAL A 808 2.29 -16.49 36.10
CA VAL A 808 2.69 -15.07 36.12
C VAL A 808 2.34 -14.34 34.84
N MET A 809 2.54 -14.96 33.67
CA MET A 809 2.25 -14.29 32.40
C MET A 809 0.74 -14.19 32.16
N ASN A 810 -0.06 -15.25 32.40
CA ASN A 810 -1.50 -15.15 32.18
C ASN A 810 -2.16 -14.13 33.11
N TYR A 811 -1.71 -14.06 34.38
CA TYR A 811 -2.17 -13.03 35.32
C TYR A 811 -1.76 -11.61 34.87
N PHE A 812 -0.51 -11.44 34.43
CA PHE A 812 -0.01 -10.15 33.96
C PHE A 812 -0.71 -9.70 32.68
N ALA A 813 -0.81 -10.58 31.67
CA ALA A 813 -1.52 -10.33 30.42
C ALA A 813 -2.97 -9.93 30.68
N LYS A 814 -3.67 -10.63 31.58
CA LYS A 814 -5.02 -10.24 32.01
C LYS A 814 -5.05 -8.81 32.57
N THR A 815 -4.12 -8.49 33.48
CA THR A 815 -4.04 -7.16 34.10
C THR A 815 -3.81 -6.08 33.05
N VAL A 816 -2.94 -6.32 32.07
CA VAL A 816 -2.66 -5.39 30.97
C VAL A 816 -3.85 -5.24 30.03
N ILE A 817 -4.49 -6.34 29.63
CA ILE A 817 -5.67 -6.32 28.75
C ILE A 817 -6.82 -5.57 29.44
N GLU A 818 -7.10 -5.84 30.71
CA GLU A 818 -8.15 -5.13 31.46
C GLU A 818 -7.84 -3.64 31.58
N ALA A 819 -6.60 -3.26 31.89
CA ALA A 819 -6.19 -1.86 31.98
C ALA A 819 -6.29 -1.14 30.62
N ASP A 820 -5.87 -1.79 29.53
CA ASP A 820 -5.93 -1.24 28.18
C ASP A 820 -7.38 -1.05 27.70
N GLN A 821 -8.22 -2.08 27.87
CA GLN A 821 -9.65 -2.01 27.55
C GLN A 821 -10.38 -0.96 28.41
N ALA A 822 -9.99 -0.80 29.68
CA ALA A 822 -10.56 0.24 30.55
C ALA A 822 -10.13 1.65 30.14
N ALA A 823 -8.85 1.84 29.76
CA ALA A 823 -8.31 3.13 29.36
C ALA A 823 -8.82 3.59 27.98
N ARG A 824 -9.04 2.65 27.06
CA ARG A 824 -9.34 2.94 25.64
C ARG A 824 -10.75 2.58 25.21
N GLY A 825 -11.54 2.01 26.12
CA GLY A 825 -12.88 1.50 25.84
C GLY A 825 -12.86 0.09 25.26
N ALA A 826 -13.96 -0.64 25.47
CA ALA A 826 -14.10 -2.01 24.96
C ALA A 826 -14.06 -2.03 23.44
N HIS A 827 -13.17 -2.85 22.86
CA HIS A 827 -12.98 -2.99 21.42
C HIS A 827 -12.59 -4.42 21.04
N HIS A 828 -12.67 -4.76 19.75
CA HIS A 828 -12.26 -6.08 19.29
C HIS A 828 -10.74 -6.18 19.28
N TRP A 829 -10.22 -7.31 19.74
CA TRP A 829 -8.80 -7.55 19.81
C TRP A 829 -8.47 -9.00 19.47
N VAL A 830 -7.24 -9.18 19.00
CA VAL A 830 -6.63 -10.49 18.83
C VAL A 830 -5.38 -10.55 19.68
N THR A 831 -5.09 -11.73 20.22
CA THR A 831 -3.85 -11.98 20.97
C THR A 831 -3.05 -13.08 20.27
N LEU A 832 -1.74 -12.91 20.14
CA LEU A 832 -0.80 -13.97 19.76
C LEU A 832 0.02 -14.39 20.99
N VAL A 833 -0.14 -15.64 21.41
CA VAL A 833 0.60 -16.25 22.52
C VAL A 833 1.01 -17.68 22.21
N GLY A 834 1.99 -18.18 22.96
CA GLY A 834 2.36 -19.57 23.01
C GLY A 834 1.20 -20.46 23.41
N ASP A 835 1.20 -21.67 22.85
CA ASP A 835 0.23 -22.74 23.06
C ASP A 835 -0.19 -22.94 24.54
N SER A 836 0.74 -22.84 25.50
CA SER A 836 0.46 -23.00 26.94
C SER A 836 -0.23 -21.81 27.61
N HIS A 837 -0.32 -20.67 26.94
CA HIS A 837 -0.93 -19.43 27.44
C HIS A 837 -2.34 -19.20 26.86
N ALA A 838 -2.66 -19.82 25.72
CA ALA A 838 -3.93 -19.60 25.02
C ALA A 838 -5.14 -20.17 25.79
N THR A 839 -5.02 -21.38 26.32
CA THR A 839 -6.07 -22.14 27.05
C THR A 839 -5.49 -22.87 28.26
N THR A 840 -6.35 -23.55 29.04
CA THR A 840 -5.93 -24.27 30.25
C THR A 840 -4.79 -25.22 29.97
N TRP A 841 -3.70 -25.01 30.70
CA TRP A 841 -2.52 -25.85 30.65
C TRP A 841 -2.02 -26.10 32.08
N ASP A 842 -1.77 -27.36 32.42
CA ASP A 842 -1.35 -27.80 33.76
C ASP A 842 -2.15 -27.15 34.91
N ASN A 843 -3.49 -27.18 34.79
CA ASN A 843 -4.46 -26.59 35.72
C ASN A 843 -4.40 -25.06 35.87
N VAL A 844 -3.69 -24.35 34.99
CA VAL A 844 -3.68 -22.89 34.94
C VAL A 844 -4.57 -22.44 33.76
N PRO A 845 -5.67 -21.72 34.02
CA PRO A 845 -6.50 -21.15 32.96
C PRO A 845 -5.71 -20.23 32.02
N GLY A 846 -5.97 -20.37 30.71
CA GLY A 846 -5.35 -19.56 29.66
C GLY A 846 -6.06 -18.24 29.43
N ILE A 847 -5.48 -17.38 28.60
CA ILE A 847 -6.03 -16.04 28.27
C ILE A 847 -7.45 -16.16 27.71
N SER A 848 -7.77 -17.16 26.88
CA SER A 848 -9.13 -17.29 26.33
C SER A 848 -10.18 -17.57 27.40
N GLU A 849 -9.85 -18.31 28.46
CA GLU A 849 -10.75 -18.61 29.58
C GLU A 849 -10.85 -17.46 30.57
N LEU A 850 -9.73 -16.78 30.81
CA LEU A 850 -9.66 -15.61 31.66
C LEU A 850 -10.42 -14.41 31.09
N GLU A 851 -10.48 -14.31 29.76
CA GLU A 851 -11.13 -13.23 29.03
C GLU A 851 -12.51 -13.60 28.45
N GLY A 852 -12.87 -14.88 28.43
CA GLY A 852 -14.11 -15.35 27.78
C GLY A 852 -14.07 -15.19 26.25
N GLY A 853 -12.91 -15.43 25.63
CA GLY A 853 -12.71 -15.43 24.18
C GLY A 853 -12.71 -16.84 23.57
N ILE A 854 -12.51 -16.91 22.25
CA ILE A 854 -12.28 -18.18 21.55
C ILE A 854 -10.78 -18.41 21.41
N GLY A 855 -10.30 -19.60 21.80
CA GLY A 855 -8.95 -20.07 21.54
C GLY A 855 -8.83 -20.74 20.17
N LEU A 856 -7.91 -20.26 19.33
CA LEU A 856 -7.59 -20.81 18.02
C LEU A 856 -6.11 -21.21 17.98
N ARG A 857 -5.81 -22.50 17.93
CA ARG A 857 -4.45 -22.98 17.72
C ARG A 857 -4.11 -22.96 16.23
N VAL A 858 -3.08 -22.22 15.85
CA VAL A 858 -2.65 -22.14 14.45
C VAL A 858 -1.32 -22.87 14.27
N GLU A 859 -1.31 -23.83 13.35
CA GLU A 859 -0.11 -24.59 12.99
C GLU A 859 0.08 -24.63 11.47
N SER A 860 1.32 -24.87 11.05
CA SER A 860 1.62 -25.07 9.63
C SER A 860 1.15 -26.47 9.22
N SER A 861 0.45 -26.58 8.10
CA SER A 861 0.11 -27.89 7.52
C SER A 861 1.38 -28.61 7.08
N PRO A 862 1.41 -29.95 7.14
CA PRO A 862 2.49 -30.72 6.53
C PRO A 862 2.65 -30.37 5.04
N PRO A 863 3.84 -30.56 4.44
CA PRO A 863 4.05 -30.34 3.02
C PRO A 863 3.00 -31.05 2.15
N GLY A 864 2.34 -30.30 1.26
CA GLY A 864 1.23 -30.80 0.42
C GLY A 864 -0.14 -30.88 1.12
N GLY A 865 -0.23 -30.48 2.38
CA GLY A 865 -1.49 -30.34 3.11
C GLY A 865 -2.30 -29.12 2.63
N THR A 866 -3.61 -29.16 2.89
CA THR A 866 -4.52 -28.04 2.60
C THR A 866 -4.81 -27.24 3.86
N THR A 867 -5.31 -26.01 3.70
CA THR A 867 -5.79 -25.21 4.84
C THR A 867 -7.07 -25.82 5.39
N GLN A 868 -7.10 -26.16 6.68
CA GLN A 868 -8.22 -26.84 7.32
C GLN A 868 -8.46 -26.30 8.73
N ILE A 869 -9.73 -26.14 9.09
CA ILE A 869 -10.17 -25.75 10.44
C ILE A 869 -11.08 -26.83 11.03
N GLU A 870 -10.84 -27.17 12.29
CA GLU A 870 -11.59 -28.18 13.03
C GLU A 870 -11.59 -27.90 14.53
N VAL A 871 -12.37 -28.67 15.29
CA VAL A 871 -12.27 -28.70 16.76
C VAL A 871 -10.90 -29.23 17.13
N ASP A 872 -10.18 -28.53 18.02
CA ASP A 872 -8.80 -28.90 18.33
C ASP A 872 -8.74 -30.30 18.99
N PRO A 873 -8.09 -31.30 18.37
CA PRO A 873 -7.90 -32.61 19.01
C PRO A 873 -6.93 -32.54 20.20
N GLY A 874 -6.17 -31.45 20.32
CA GLY A 874 -5.08 -31.29 21.27
C GLY A 874 -3.79 -31.97 20.81
N ARG A 875 -2.67 -31.57 21.43
CA ARG A 875 -1.33 -32.10 21.16
C ARG A 875 -0.57 -32.24 22.48
N LEU A 876 0.16 -33.34 22.65
CA LEU A 876 1.09 -33.49 23.76
C LEU A 876 2.33 -32.61 23.50
N ALA A 877 2.55 -31.63 24.36
CA ALA A 877 3.75 -30.81 24.39
C ALA A 877 4.70 -31.32 25.48
N GLN A 878 6.02 -31.27 25.23
CA GLN A 878 7.01 -31.61 26.24
C GLN A 878 7.10 -30.49 27.29
N LEU A 879 7.12 -30.88 28.56
CA LEU A 879 7.40 -29.97 29.66
C LEU A 879 8.90 -29.62 29.68
N PRO A 880 9.28 -28.40 30.10
CA PRO A 880 10.66 -28.09 30.41
C PRO A 880 11.28 -29.09 31.40
N ASP A 881 12.60 -29.27 31.33
CA ASP A 881 13.42 -30.05 32.28
C ASP A 881 13.06 -31.55 32.42
N GLY A 882 12.45 -32.14 31.38
CA GLY A 882 12.16 -33.58 31.36
C GLY A 882 11.03 -34.01 32.31
N LEU A 883 10.22 -33.05 32.77
CA LEU A 883 9.15 -33.24 33.75
C LEU A 883 7.88 -33.90 33.19
N GLY A 884 7.90 -34.40 31.95
CA GLY A 884 6.81 -35.15 31.31
C GLY A 884 6.23 -34.46 30.08
N THR A 885 4.96 -34.76 29.77
CA THR A 885 4.20 -34.15 28.67
C THR A 885 2.89 -33.58 29.18
N ALA A 886 2.52 -32.39 28.72
CA ALA A 886 1.24 -31.76 29.02
C ALA A 886 0.41 -31.60 27.73
N LEU A 887 -0.91 -31.79 27.84
CA LEU A 887 -1.82 -31.57 26.72
C LEU A 887 -2.02 -30.08 26.49
N VAL A 888 -1.69 -29.62 25.29
CA VAL A 888 -2.10 -28.31 24.77
C VAL A 888 -3.35 -28.51 23.93
N LYS A 889 -4.41 -27.74 24.20
CA LYS A 889 -5.67 -27.85 23.46
C LYS A 889 -6.43 -26.52 23.49
N ASN A 890 -6.71 -25.97 22.31
CA ASN A 890 -7.58 -24.81 22.12
C ASN A 890 -9.05 -25.22 21.84
N ASP A 891 -9.92 -24.25 21.54
CA ASP A 891 -11.29 -24.57 21.12
C ASP A 891 -11.30 -25.07 19.66
N LEU A 892 -10.50 -24.44 18.81
CA LEU A 892 -10.35 -24.78 17.39
C LEU A 892 -8.86 -24.92 17.01
N ARG A 893 -8.59 -25.69 15.96
CA ARG A 893 -7.29 -25.82 15.31
C ARG A 893 -7.40 -25.41 13.86
N LEU A 894 -6.54 -24.49 13.42
CA LEU A 894 -6.32 -24.14 12.03
C LEU A 894 -4.96 -24.65 11.58
N GLN A 895 -4.97 -25.57 10.62
CA GLN A 895 -3.77 -25.99 9.89
C GLN A 895 -3.69 -25.14 8.63
N LEU A 896 -2.64 -24.33 8.49
CA LEU A 896 -2.47 -23.41 7.38
C LEU A 896 -1.45 -23.95 6.38
N ALA A 897 -1.84 -24.05 5.10
CA ALA A 897 -0.92 -24.43 4.05
C ALA A 897 0.15 -23.35 3.83
N LEU A 898 1.42 -23.75 3.86
CA LEU A 898 2.55 -22.86 3.58
C LEU A 898 2.76 -22.70 2.07
N PRO A 899 3.24 -21.54 1.59
CA PRO A 899 3.62 -21.37 0.20
C PRO A 899 4.66 -22.41 -0.27
N PRO A 900 4.57 -22.96 -1.50
CA PRO A 900 5.52 -23.97 -1.98
C PRO A 900 7.00 -23.54 -1.94
N ALA A 901 7.27 -22.27 -2.23
CA ALA A 901 8.62 -21.70 -2.13
C ALA A 901 9.16 -21.76 -0.70
N LEU A 902 8.32 -21.53 0.30
CA LEU A 902 8.71 -21.57 1.70
C LEU A 902 8.98 -23.01 2.18
N ILE A 903 8.13 -23.96 1.78
CA ILE A 903 8.34 -25.39 2.05
C ILE A 903 9.71 -25.83 1.50
N ARG A 904 10.03 -25.38 0.28
CA ARG A 904 11.32 -25.64 -0.36
C ARG A 904 12.48 -25.05 0.44
N GLU A 905 12.41 -23.77 0.81
CA GLU A 905 13.45 -23.10 1.61
C GLU A 905 13.67 -23.78 2.97
N GLN A 906 12.60 -24.22 3.64
CA GLN A 906 12.69 -24.99 4.87
C GLN A 906 13.40 -26.34 4.66
N ALA A 907 13.09 -27.05 3.57
CA ALA A 907 13.72 -28.33 3.24
C ALA A 907 15.22 -28.14 2.97
N ILE A 908 15.60 -27.10 2.23
CA ILE A 908 17.00 -26.77 1.96
C ILE A 908 17.71 -26.38 3.25
N GLY A 909 17.09 -25.52 4.08
CA GLY A 909 17.64 -25.11 5.37
C GLY A 909 17.88 -26.27 6.33
N ALA A 910 16.94 -27.21 6.40
CA ALA A 910 17.05 -28.41 7.23
C ALA A 910 18.15 -29.37 6.71
N ALA A 911 18.34 -29.44 5.40
CA ALA A 911 19.39 -30.28 4.80
C ALA A 911 20.79 -29.66 4.90
N LEU A 912 20.88 -28.32 4.88
CA LEU A 912 22.14 -27.58 5.01
C LEU A 912 22.35 -27.10 6.46
N ASP A 913 22.43 -28.05 7.40
CA ASP A 913 22.44 -27.80 8.84
C ASP A 913 23.75 -27.18 9.37
N LYS A 914 24.86 -27.32 8.64
CA LYS A 914 26.20 -26.85 9.05
C LYS A 914 26.81 -25.87 8.07
N PRO A 915 27.52 -24.83 8.56
CA PRO A 915 28.32 -23.96 7.72
C PRO A 915 29.24 -24.75 6.79
N GLY A 916 29.28 -24.34 5.53
CA GLY A 916 30.04 -25.02 4.50
C GLY A 916 29.32 -26.20 3.85
N MET A 917 28.06 -26.50 4.19
CA MET A 917 27.23 -27.37 3.35
C MET A 917 26.67 -26.61 2.16
N LEU A 918 26.59 -27.27 1.01
CA LEU A 918 25.98 -26.72 -0.20
C LEU A 918 25.07 -27.74 -0.89
N THR A 919 24.03 -27.25 -1.57
CA THR A 919 23.28 -28.00 -2.58
C THR A 919 23.28 -27.22 -3.90
N LEU A 920 22.98 -27.94 -4.98
CA LEU A 920 22.68 -27.32 -6.27
C LEU A 920 21.20 -27.53 -6.56
N GLU A 921 20.47 -26.45 -6.81
CA GLU A 921 19.11 -26.51 -7.30
C GLU A 921 19.03 -26.09 -8.76
N GLN A 922 18.05 -26.62 -9.47
CA GLN A 922 17.73 -26.20 -10.82
C GLN A 922 16.30 -25.66 -10.83
N THR A 923 16.16 -24.37 -11.12
CA THR A 923 14.86 -23.70 -11.28
C THR A 923 14.74 -23.26 -12.73
N GLY A 924 13.97 -24.01 -13.52
CA GLY A 924 13.91 -23.82 -14.98
C GLY A 924 15.24 -24.15 -15.66
N SER A 925 15.81 -23.18 -16.38
CA SER A 925 17.12 -23.29 -17.07
C SER A 925 18.31 -22.83 -16.22
N GLN A 926 18.08 -22.19 -15.08
CA GLN A 926 19.11 -21.64 -14.20
C GLN A 926 19.45 -22.64 -13.09
N ILE A 927 20.75 -22.87 -12.87
CA ILE A 927 21.25 -23.67 -11.75
C ILE A 927 21.71 -22.70 -10.66
N GLU A 928 21.26 -22.90 -9.43
CA GLU A 928 21.69 -22.15 -8.28
C GLU A 928 22.51 -23.02 -7.32
N LEU A 929 23.56 -22.41 -6.79
CA LEU A 929 24.31 -22.93 -5.66
C LEU A 929 23.76 -22.30 -4.40
N ILE A 930 23.24 -23.15 -3.52
CA ILE A 930 22.72 -22.73 -2.22
C ILE A 930 23.65 -23.29 -1.16
N HIS A 931 24.21 -22.44 -0.30
CA HIS A 931 25.10 -22.90 0.77
C HIS A 931 24.77 -22.26 2.11
N ARG A 932 25.13 -22.95 3.19
CA ARG A 932 25.09 -22.42 4.55
C ARG A 932 26.37 -21.63 4.81
N SER A 933 26.25 -20.32 5.00
CA SER A 933 27.37 -19.44 5.29
C SER A 933 27.93 -19.68 6.70
N ARG A 934 28.99 -18.95 7.07
CA ARG A 934 29.57 -18.97 8.43
C ARG A 934 28.66 -18.36 9.50
N ASP A 935 27.82 -17.39 9.14
CA ASP A 935 26.85 -16.80 10.08
C ASP A 935 25.57 -17.61 10.20
N GLY A 936 25.47 -18.71 9.44
CA GLY A 936 24.31 -19.61 9.44
C GLY A 936 23.17 -19.13 8.56
N SER A 937 23.34 -18.13 7.70
CA SER A 937 22.36 -17.82 6.66
C SER A 937 22.45 -18.81 5.50
N LEU A 938 21.32 -19.05 4.83
CA LEU A 938 21.32 -19.66 3.50
C LEU A 938 21.65 -18.60 2.46
N VAL A 939 22.59 -18.93 1.58
CA VAL A 939 23.10 -18.01 0.58
C VAL A 939 22.94 -18.64 -0.79
N HIS A 940 22.04 -18.06 -1.56
CA HIS A 940 21.71 -18.43 -2.94
C HIS A 940 22.63 -17.73 -3.92
N THR A 941 23.26 -18.48 -4.82
CA THR A 941 24.27 -17.99 -5.76
C THR A 941 24.01 -18.59 -7.14
N PRO A 942 23.58 -17.79 -8.13
CA PRO A 942 23.44 -18.27 -9.49
C PRO A 942 24.74 -18.86 -10.03
N ILE A 943 24.65 -20.00 -10.68
CA ILE A 943 25.70 -20.53 -11.54
C ILE A 943 25.42 -20.02 -12.94
N HIS A 944 26.27 -19.10 -13.38
CA HIS A 944 26.22 -18.55 -14.72
C HIS A 944 26.89 -19.49 -15.72
N LYS A 945 26.48 -19.39 -16.98
CA LYS A 945 27.09 -20.12 -18.09
C LYS A 945 27.31 -19.15 -19.24
N ASP A 946 28.53 -19.10 -19.76
CA ASP A 946 28.89 -18.37 -20.97
C ASP A 946 29.54 -19.31 -22.00
N GLY A 947 30.02 -18.75 -23.12
CA GLY A 947 30.72 -19.51 -24.17
C GLY A 947 32.05 -20.14 -23.72
N ALA A 948 32.60 -19.73 -22.58
CA ALA A 948 33.86 -20.21 -22.02
C ALA A 948 33.68 -21.21 -20.86
N GLY A 949 32.50 -21.29 -20.24
CA GLY A 949 32.16 -22.31 -19.25
C GLY A 949 31.16 -21.87 -18.18
N LEU A 950 31.10 -22.63 -17.09
CA LEU A 950 30.29 -22.36 -15.91
C LEU A 950 31.10 -21.53 -14.90
N TYR A 951 30.47 -20.56 -14.24
CA TYR A 951 31.12 -19.75 -13.22
C TYR A 951 30.12 -19.22 -12.18
N VAL A 952 30.65 -18.74 -11.05
CA VAL A 952 29.89 -18.12 -9.96
C VAL A 952 30.50 -16.75 -9.64
N ILE A 953 29.67 -15.76 -9.32
CA ILE A 953 30.12 -14.42 -8.94
C ILE A 953 29.97 -14.27 -7.42
N ARG A 954 31.06 -14.45 -6.68
CA ARG A 954 31.15 -14.32 -5.22
C ARG A 954 32.52 -13.74 -4.86
N PRO A 955 32.70 -12.40 -4.84
CA PRO A 955 34.01 -11.78 -4.60
C PRO A 955 34.75 -12.30 -3.36
N GLN A 956 34.00 -12.71 -2.34
CA GLN A 956 34.49 -13.27 -1.09
C GLN A 956 35.18 -14.64 -1.22
N TRP A 957 34.99 -15.35 -2.35
CA TRP A 957 35.62 -16.64 -2.66
C TRP A 957 36.93 -16.49 -3.44
N GLY A 958 37.45 -15.26 -3.56
CA GLY A 958 38.75 -14.97 -4.14
C GLY A 958 38.88 -15.50 -5.58
N SER A 959 39.91 -16.31 -5.82
CA SER A 959 40.26 -16.83 -7.15
C SER A 959 39.25 -17.83 -7.74
N LEU A 960 38.23 -18.24 -6.98
CA LEU A 960 37.11 -19.04 -7.48
C LEU A 960 36.00 -18.16 -8.08
N SER A 961 35.87 -16.91 -7.62
CA SER A 961 34.90 -15.96 -8.17
C SER A 961 35.25 -15.61 -9.61
N ASN A 962 34.24 -15.63 -10.49
CA ASN A 962 34.38 -15.35 -11.92
C ASN A 962 35.38 -16.26 -12.66
N ARG A 963 35.75 -17.40 -12.06
CA ARG A 963 36.57 -18.43 -12.71
C ARG A 963 35.69 -19.38 -13.50
N ARG A 964 36.05 -19.62 -14.76
CA ARG A 964 35.29 -20.48 -15.68
C ARG A 964 35.73 -21.92 -15.54
N PHE A 965 34.74 -22.81 -15.54
CA PHE A 965 34.90 -24.26 -15.43
C PHE A 965 34.20 -24.91 -16.62
N ALA A 966 34.88 -25.83 -17.30
CA ALA A 966 34.33 -26.48 -18.49
C ALA A 966 33.10 -27.35 -18.15
N LYS A 967 33.08 -27.96 -16.96
CA LYS A 967 32.00 -28.82 -16.49
C LYS A 967 31.61 -28.50 -15.05
N LEU A 968 30.36 -28.82 -14.70
CA LEU A 968 29.82 -28.66 -13.35
C LEU A 968 30.58 -29.51 -12.31
N ALA A 969 31.21 -30.60 -12.75
CA ALA A 969 32.09 -31.42 -11.94
C ALA A 969 33.40 -30.70 -11.56
N ASP A 970 33.96 -29.88 -12.45
CA ASP A 970 35.19 -29.14 -12.17
C ASP A 970 34.92 -27.99 -11.19
N LEU A 971 33.76 -27.34 -11.34
CA LEU A 971 33.27 -26.35 -10.36
C LEU A 971 32.99 -27.02 -9.01
N ALA A 972 32.45 -28.25 -8.99
CA ALA A 972 32.26 -29.04 -7.77
C ALA A 972 33.54 -29.17 -6.96
N GLU A 973 34.58 -29.67 -7.62
CA GLU A 973 35.85 -29.97 -6.98
C GLU A 973 36.52 -28.70 -6.48
N ALA A 974 36.36 -27.59 -7.20
CA ALA A 974 36.84 -26.29 -6.75
C ALA A 974 36.11 -25.78 -5.49
N LEU A 975 34.79 -26.01 -5.39
CA LEU A 975 33.99 -25.68 -4.23
C LEU A 975 34.35 -26.55 -3.01
N ASP A 976 34.56 -27.86 -3.21
CA ASP A 976 35.03 -28.77 -2.15
C ASP A 976 36.40 -28.32 -1.60
N ARG A 977 37.31 -27.87 -2.46
CA ARG A 977 38.65 -27.38 -2.06
C ARG A 977 38.62 -26.10 -1.21
N ILE A 978 37.56 -25.30 -1.30
CA ILE A 978 37.37 -24.12 -0.43
C ILE A 978 36.51 -24.45 0.82
N GLY A 979 36.24 -25.73 1.06
CA GLY A 979 35.54 -26.22 2.26
C GLY A 979 34.02 -26.23 2.14
N LEU A 980 33.46 -26.14 0.93
CA LEU A 980 32.03 -26.28 0.69
C LEU A 980 31.70 -27.72 0.27
N ASN A 981 31.02 -28.48 1.13
CA ASN A 981 30.69 -29.89 0.92
C ASN A 981 29.27 -30.06 0.38
N ARG A 982 29.11 -30.88 -0.66
CA ARG A 982 27.81 -31.16 -1.28
C ARG A 982 26.92 -32.07 -0.43
N VAL A 983 25.68 -31.64 -0.25
CA VAL A 983 24.60 -32.40 0.38
C VAL A 983 23.46 -32.53 -0.64
N ARG A 984 22.84 -33.70 -0.72
CA ARG A 984 21.61 -33.88 -1.50
C ARG A 984 20.41 -33.50 -0.64
N VAL A 985 19.63 -32.54 -1.10
CA VAL A 985 18.31 -32.23 -0.54
C VAL A 985 17.29 -33.14 -1.21
N PRO A 986 16.48 -33.90 -0.44
CA PRO A 986 15.50 -34.83 -0.97
C PRO A 986 14.27 -34.17 -1.60
#